data_AF-A0A7J8BDD0-F1
#
_entry.id   AF-A0A7J8BDD0-F1
#
_cell.length_a   1.000
_cell.length_b   1.000
_cell.length_c   1.000
_cell.angle_alpha   90.00
_cell.angle_beta   90.00
_cell.angle_gamma   90.00
#
_symmetry.space_group_name_H-M   'P 1'
#
loop_
_entity.id
_entity.type
_entity.pdbx_description
1 polymer ?
#
loop_
_entity_poly.entity_id
_entity_poly.type
_entity_poly.pdbx_seq_one_letter_code
_entity_poly.pdbx_strand_id
1 'polypeptide(L)'
;MFLGPQNKETGRVYVYLVGQPLLTFQGTLQPEPAQDARFGFAMGALPDLNQDGFADVAVGAPLEDGHRGALYLYHGTQNGVRPRPAQRIAAVSMPQALSYFGRSVDGRLDLDGDDLVDVAVGAQGAAVLLSSQPIVHLAPSLDVSPPAISVVQRDCRRRGQEAACLSAALCFQVTSRTRGRWDRRFHLRFTASLDEWTAGARAAFDGSGQRLSPRRLRLTVGNVTCEQLHFHVLDTSDYLRPVALTVTFALDNTTKPGPVLDEGSPTSIRKLVPFSKDCGPDNECITDLVLLANMDIRGSREDPFLVRGGRRKVLVSATLENRMENAYNTSLRLSFSRNLHLASFTPQRDRPVKVECAAPAPHARLCGVGHPVFPTGAKMTFLLEFEFSCSSLLSQVLVRLTATSSSREGSGTLRDNTAEASAYVQYEPHLLFSSESTLHRYEVHPYGTLPVGPGPEFKTTLRVQNLGCYVVSGLIISAFLPAVAHGGNYFLSLSQVITNNASCIVQNLTEPPGPPVHPEDLQHSSRLNGSNTRCQVVRCHLGWLAKGAEVSVGLLRLVHNEFFRKAKFKSVTVVSTFELGAEEGSVLQLTEASRWSESLLEVIQTRPILISLWILIGSVLGGLLLLALLVFCLWKLGFFARKKIPEEEKREEKLEQ
;
A
#
# COMPACT_ATOMS: atom_id res chain seq x y z
N MET A 1 16.98 -18.04 83.79
CA MET A 1 16.04 -19.11 83.38
C MET A 1 16.37 -19.43 81.92
N PHE A 2 17.08 -20.51 81.66
CA PHE A 2 17.51 -20.94 80.32
C PHE A 2 16.42 -21.87 79.78
N LEU A 3 15.67 -21.44 78.77
CA LEU A 3 14.82 -22.34 78.00
C LEU A 3 15.74 -23.07 76.98
N GLY A 4 15.58 -24.39 76.84
CA GLY A 4 16.44 -25.21 75.99
C GLY A 4 16.38 -24.80 74.50
N PRO A 5 17.35 -25.22 73.68
CA PRO A 5 17.54 -24.80 72.29
C PRO A 5 16.40 -25.15 71.31
N GLN A 6 15.34 -25.80 71.78
CA GLN A 6 14.15 -26.15 70.98
C GLN A 6 12.91 -25.29 71.26
N ASN A 7 12.91 -24.46 72.32
CA ASN A 7 11.80 -23.56 72.64
C ASN A 7 12.21 -22.11 72.37
N LYS A 8 11.99 -21.63 71.14
CA LYS A 8 12.24 -20.22 70.77
C LYS A 8 11.17 -19.32 71.40
N GLU A 9 11.57 -18.45 72.33
CA GLU A 9 10.66 -17.53 73.02
C GLU A 9 10.49 -16.23 72.19
N THR A 10 9.33 -16.07 71.54
CA THR A 10 9.07 -14.89 70.70
C THR A 10 8.69 -13.65 71.50
N GLY A 11 7.85 -13.80 72.52
CA GLY A 11 7.29 -12.69 73.28
C GLY A 11 6.11 -12.00 72.58
N ARG A 12 5.26 -11.32 73.37
CA ARG A 12 4.03 -10.66 72.89
C ARG A 12 3.62 -9.56 73.86
N VAL A 13 3.10 -8.45 73.31
CA VAL A 13 2.47 -7.38 74.10
C VAL A 13 0.97 -7.36 73.82
N TYR A 14 0.15 -7.24 74.87
CA TYR A 14 -1.30 -7.15 74.78
C TYR A 14 -1.74 -5.70 74.95
N VAL A 15 -2.60 -5.21 74.06
CA VAL A 15 -3.09 -3.83 74.07
C VAL A 15 -4.53 -3.82 74.56
N TYR A 16 -4.78 -3.05 75.61
CA TYR A 16 -6.11 -2.82 76.18
C TYR A 16 -6.41 -1.32 76.20
N LEU A 17 -7.61 -0.94 75.78
CA LEU A 17 -8.10 0.43 75.84
C LEU A 17 -8.94 0.59 77.12
N VAL A 18 -8.61 1.60 77.92
CA VAL A 18 -9.30 1.88 79.18
C VAL A 18 -10.53 2.75 78.88
N GLY A 19 -11.72 2.29 79.24
CA GLY A 19 -12.97 2.99 78.92
C GLY A 19 -14.19 2.37 79.62
N GLN A 20 -15.38 2.51 79.02
CA GLN A 20 -16.55 1.73 79.39
C GLN A 20 -16.82 0.69 78.29
N PRO A 21 -16.64 -0.63 78.52
CA PRO A 21 -16.23 -1.33 79.75
C PRO A 21 -14.76 -1.10 80.15
N LEU A 22 -14.42 -1.36 81.43
CA LEU A 22 -13.16 -0.99 82.11
C LEU A 22 -11.89 -1.27 81.29
N LEU A 23 -11.78 -2.46 80.69
CA LEU A 23 -10.70 -2.83 79.78
C LEU A 23 -11.28 -3.48 78.52
N THR A 24 -11.03 -2.86 77.38
CA THR A 24 -11.41 -3.41 76.06
C THR A 24 -10.16 -3.91 75.35
N PHE A 25 -10.08 -5.21 75.04
CA PHE A 25 -8.96 -5.78 74.30
C PHE A 25 -8.94 -5.25 72.86
N GLN A 26 -7.84 -4.60 72.47
CA GLN A 26 -7.66 -4.02 71.13
C GLN A 26 -6.82 -4.90 70.21
N GLY A 27 -5.95 -5.75 70.75
CA GLY A 27 -5.11 -6.64 69.95
C GLY A 27 -3.76 -6.93 70.61
N THR A 28 -2.82 -7.46 69.82
CA THR A 28 -1.48 -7.81 70.28
C THR A 28 -0.42 -7.25 69.35
N LEU A 29 0.69 -6.77 69.91
CA LEU A 29 1.89 -6.42 69.16
C LEU A 29 2.85 -7.61 69.16
N GLN A 30 3.51 -7.82 68.02
CA GLN A 30 4.42 -8.95 67.79
C GLN A 30 5.66 -8.47 67.01
N PRO A 31 6.83 -9.12 67.22
CA PRO A 31 8.05 -8.78 66.47
C PRO A 31 8.03 -9.38 65.07
N GLU A 32 8.65 -8.67 64.11
CA GLU A 32 8.95 -9.19 62.78
C GLU A 32 10.47 -9.11 62.55
N PRO A 33 11.20 -10.24 62.43
CA PRO A 33 10.74 -11.63 62.43
C PRO A 33 10.44 -12.22 63.84
N ALA A 34 9.44 -13.09 63.93
CA ALA A 34 9.00 -13.69 65.19
C ALA A 34 9.83 -14.92 65.61
N GLN A 35 11.12 -14.74 65.96
CA GLN A 35 11.94 -15.82 66.50
C GLN A 35 12.88 -15.35 67.62
N ASP A 36 12.82 -16.03 68.77
CA ASP A 36 13.77 -15.92 69.89
C ASP A 36 14.11 -14.47 70.32
N ALA A 37 13.11 -13.59 70.26
CA ALA A 37 13.28 -12.15 70.43
C ALA A 37 13.04 -11.68 71.87
N ARG A 38 12.24 -12.46 72.63
CA ARG A 38 11.71 -12.07 73.94
C ARG A 38 11.06 -10.68 73.91
N PHE A 39 10.28 -10.44 72.87
CA PHE A 39 9.60 -9.18 72.63
C PHE A 39 8.63 -8.83 73.76
N GLY A 40 8.64 -7.58 74.20
CA GLY A 40 7.88 -7.14 75.38
C GLY A 40 8.64 -7.26 76.69
N PHE A 41 9.94 -7.58 76.66
CA PHE A 41 10.78 -7.66 77.87
C PHE A 41 10.86 -6.32 78.61
N ALA A 42 10.92 -5.22 77.87
CA ALA A 42 10.82 -3.87 78.39
C ALA A 42 9.83 -3.08 77.53
N MET A 43 9.10 -2.16 78.15
CA MET A 43 8.19 -1.24 77.47
C MET A 43 8.38 0.16 78.04
N GLY A 44 8.41 1.15 77.15
CA GLY A 44 8.44 2.57 77.51
C GLY A 44 7.24 3.28 76.91
N ALA A 45 6.48 4.00 77.75
CA ALA A 45 5.52 4.97 77.26
C ALA A 45 6.30 6.22 76.85
N LEU A 46 6.24 6.56 75.57
CA LEU A 46 6.89 7.73 75.01
C LEU A 46 5.86 8.84 74.84
N PRO A 47 6.26 10.12 74.99
CA PRO A 47 5.52 11.23 74.45
C PRO A 47 5.29 11.05 72.94
N ASP A 48 4.43 11.89 72.40
CA ASP A 48 4.12 11.97 70.97
C ASP A 48 5.38 12.32 70.15
N LEU A 49 6.05 11.31 69.57
CA LEU A 49 7.31 11.50 68.85
C LEU A 49 7.05 12.05 67.44
N ASN A 50 5.96 11.62 66.80
CA ASN A 50 5.58 12.07 65.45
C ASN A 50 4.73 13.35 65.46
N GLN A 51 4.34 13.85 66.63
CA GLN A 51 3.60 15.09 66.85
C GLN A 51 2.21 15.09 66.19
N ASP A 52 1.54 13.93 66.21
CA ASP A 52 0.21 13.72 65.67
C ASP A 52 -0.92 13.90 66.69
N GLY A 53 -0.57 14.12 67.95
CA GLY A 53 -1.46 14.31 69.09
C GLY A 53 -1.61 13.08 69.98
N PHE A 54 -0.98 11.95 69.66
CA PHE A 54 -1.08 10.70 70.42
C PHE A 54 0.28 10.25 70.97
N ALA A 55 0.30 9.72 72.19
CA ALA A 55 1.52 9.19 72.79
C ALA A 55 1.95 7.88 72.14
N ASP A 56 3.26 7.67 72.00
CA ASP A 56 3.85 6.52 71.34
C ASP A 56 4.32 5.45 72.34
N VAL A 57 4.65 4.26 71.82
CA VAL A 57 5.12 3.13 72.64
C VAL A 57 6.40 2.54 72.07
N ALA A 58 7.40 2.38 72.94
CA ALA A 58 8.61 1.63 72.64
C ALA A 58 8.56 0.24 73.28
N VAL A 59 8.94 -0.79 72.53
CA VAL A 59 8.99 -2.18 72.99
C VAL A 59 10.35 -2.80 72.71
N GLY A 60 10.98 -3.33 73.75
CA GLY A 60 12.29 -3.97 73.68
C GLY A 60 12.21 -5.48 73.37
N ALA A 61 13.16 -5.94 72.55
CA ALA A 61 13.36 -7.33 72.17
C ALA A 61 14.84 -7.71 72.30
N PRO A 62 15.36 -7.88 73.54
CA PRO A 62 16.81 -7.99 73.78
C PRO A 62 17.46 -9.29 73.29
N LEU A 63 16.69 -10.34 72.98
CA LEU A 63 17.27 -11.60 72.50
C LEU A 63 17.33 -11.69 70.96
N GLU A 64 16.70 -10.76 70.26
CA GLU A 64 16.64 -10.73 68.80
C GLU A 64 18.03 -10.55 68.15
N ASP A 65 18.15 -10.91 66.88
CA ASP A 65 19.40 -10.84 66.10
C ASP A 65 20.59 -11.56 66.77
N GLY A 66 20.31 -12.68 67.46
CA GLY A 66 21.32 -13.48 68.16
C GLY A 66 21.85 -12.81 69.43
N HIS A 67 20.95 -12.40 70.32
CA HIS A 67 21.25 -11.69 71.58
C HIS A 67 21.86 -10.29 71.42
N ARG A 68 21.81 -9.72 70.21
CA ARG A 68 22.21 -8.32 69.97
C ARG A 68 21.12 -7.37 70.47
N GLY A 69 19.86 -7.71 70.19
CA GLY A 69 18.67 -7.01 70.64
C GLY A 69 18.18 -5.93 69.68
N ALA A 70 16.89 -5.61 69.78
CA ALA A 70 16.21 -4.60 68.99
C ALA A 70 15.21 -3.78 69.82
N LEU A 71 14.87 -2.60 69.31
CA LEU A 71 13.81 -1.74 69.81
C LEU A 71 12.76 -1.51 68.71
N TYR A 72 11.49 -1.63 69.06
CA TYR A 72 10.37 -1.34 68.18
C TYR A 72 9.64 -0.10 68.67
N LEU A 73 9.37 0.84 67.76
CA LEU A 73 8.54 2.02 68.01
C LEU A 73 7.19 1.83 67.36
N TYR A 74 6.12 2.05 68.12
CA TYR A 74 4.74 1.94 67.67
C TYR A 74 4.03 3.27 67.89
N HIS A 75 3.38 3.77 66.84
CA HIS A 75 2.64 5.02 66.95
C HIS A 75 1.29 4.85 67.65
N GLY A 76 0.99 5.83 68.50
CA GLY A 76 -0.34 6.01 69.07
C GLY A 76 -1.35 6.44 68.01
N THR A 77 -2.63 6.16 68.25
CA THR A 77 -3.76 6.60 67.42
C THR A 77 -4.97 6.85 68.31
N GLN A 78 -6.00 7.49 67.77
CA GLN A 78 -7.28 7.67 68.48
C GLN A 78 -7.90 6.35 68.98
N ASN A 79 -7.63 5.23 68.30
CA ASN A 79 -8.22 3.92 68.60
C ASN A 79 -7.27 2.98 69.35
N GLY A 80 -6.14 3.48 69.87
CA GLY A 80 -5.12 2.70 70.58
C GLY A 80 -3.77 2.73 69.87
N VAL A 81 -3.03 1.64 69.84
CA VAL A 81 -1.68 1.56 69.26
C VAL A 81 -1.72 0.89 67.89
N ARG A 82 -1.03 1.45 66.88
CA ARG A 82 -0.94 0.84 65.55
C ARG A 82 -0.28 -0.55 65.66
N PRO A 83 -0.84 -1.61 65.06
CA PRO A 83 -0.31 -2.96 65.24
C PRO A 83 1.03 -3.21 64.54
N ARG A 84 1.37 -2.41 63.52
CA ARG A 84 2.66 -2.46 62.81
C ARG A 84 3.62 -1.43 63.40
N PRO A 85 4.88 -1.80 63.68
CA PRO A 85 5.87 -0.86 64.17
C PRO A 85 6.18 0.20 63.10
N ALA A 86 6.27 1.45 63.51
CA ALA A 86 6.68 2.56 62.67
C ALA A 86 8.18 2.51 62.37
N GLN A 87 8.97 2.05 63.34
CA GLN A 87 10.42 1.89 63.19
C GLN A 87 10.92 0.71 64.02
N ARG A 88 11.87 -0.06 63.45
CA ARG A 88 12.65 -1.08 64.16
C ARG A 88 14.10 -0.63 64.18
N ILE A 89 14.67 -0.51 65.36
CA ILE A 89 16.06 -0.09 65.59
C ILE A 89 16.82 -1.30 66.11
N ALA A 90 17.69 -1.84 65.26
CA ALA A 90 18.43 -3.06 65.55
C ALA A 90 19.82 -2.72 66.09
N ALA A 91 20.28 -3.40 67.14
CA ALA A 91 21.65 -3.22 67.63
C ALA A 91 22.70 -3.61 66.58
N VAL A 92 22.34 -4.45 65.59
CA VAL A 92 23.24 -4.84 64.50
C VAL A 92 23.67 -3.67 63.62
N SER A 93 22.83 -2.65 63.46
CA SER A 93 23.15 -1.46 62.65
C SER A 93 23.93 -0.39 63.43
N MET A 94 24.28 -0.64 64.70
CA MET A 94 25.02 0.32 65.52
C MET A 94 26.53 0.23 65.29
N PRO A 95 27.29 1.34 65.41
CA PRO A 95 28.75 1.33 65.25
C PRO A 95 29.48 0.47 66.28
N GLN A 96 28.91 0.33 67.47
CA GLN A 96 29.46 -0.48 68.56
C GLN A 96 28.70 -1.80 68.67
N ALA A 97 29.43 -2.89 68.95
CA ALA A 97 28.82 -4.18 69.20
C ALA A 97 28.09 -4.16 70.55
N LEU A 98 26.77 -4.13 70.51
CA LEU A 98 25.90 -4.18 71.69
C LEU A 98 25.34 -5.60 71.88
N SER A 99 25.05 -5.94 73.13
CA SER A 99 24.35 -7.17 73.49
C SER A 99 23.15 -6.84 74.37
N TYR A 100 22.06 -7.57 74.22
CA TYR A 100 20.82 -7.38 74.97
C TYR A 100 20.26 -5.95 74.89
N PHE A 101 20.43 -5.28 73.74
CA PHE A 101 19.85 -3.96 73.49
C PHE A 101 18.32 -3.99 73.54
N GLY A 102 17.71 -3.03 74.23
CA GLY A 102 16.26 -3.04 74.48
C GLY A 102 15.87 -3.75 75.78
N ARG A 103 16.82 -4.07 76.67
CA ARG A 103 16.53 -4.64 78.00
C ARG A 103 15.89 -3.66 78.98
N SER A 104 15.98 -2.37 78.72
CA SER A 104 15.31 -1.28 79.43
C SER A 104 15.14 -0.10 78.48
N VAL A 105 14.06 0.65 78.61
CA VAL A 105 13.74 1.77 77.73
C VAL A 105 13.11 2.89 78.56
N ASP A 106 13.55 4.12 78.35
CA ASP A 106 12.90 5.34 78.83
C ASP A 106 13.01 6.42 77.76
N GLY A 107 12.06 7.35 77.70
CA GLY A 107 12.13 8.43 76.72
C GLY A 107 11.13 9.51 77.04
N ARG A 108 11.46 10.35 78.02
CA ARG A 108 10.60 11.44 78.53
C ARG A 108 11.28 12.80 78.51
N LEU A 109 12.57 12.84 78.27
CA LEU A 109 13.41 14.02 78.38
C LEU A 109 14.10 14.28 77.04
N ASP A 110 14.25 15.55 76.73
CA ASP A 110 15.24 16.04 75.79
C ASP A 110 16.61 16.03 76.51
N LEU A 111 17.59 15.32 75.95
CA LEU A 111 18.92 15.15 76.52
C LEU A 111 20.01 15.83 75.68
N ASP A 112 19.71 16.29 74.47
CA ASP A 112 20.66 16.99 73.59
C ASP A 112 20.37 18.49 73.39
N GLY A 113 19.21 18.97 73.88
CA GLY A 113 18.81 20.37 73.95
C GLY A 113 18.15 20.91 72.68
N ASP A 114 17.61 20.05 71.81
CA ASP A 114 16.91 20.43 70.57
C ASP A 114 15.38 20.60 70.73
N ASP A 115 14.88 20.48 71.96
CA ASP A 115 13.48 20.45 72.40
C ASP A 115 12.66 19.25 71.88
N LEU A 116 13.31 18.19 71.38
CA LEU A 116 12.69 16.91 71.03
C LEU A 116 12.99 15.85 72.09
N VAL A 117 12.04 14.94 72.28
CA VAL A 117 12.21 13.88 73.28
C VAL A 117 13.13 12.81 72.74
N ASP A 118 14.15 12.46 73.52
CA ASP A 118 15.09 11.41 73.17
C ASP A 118 14.71 10.09 73.83
N VAL A 119 15.16 8.97 73.24
CA VAL A 119 14.91 7.64 73.76
C VAL A 119 16.21 7.01 74.26
N ALA A 120 16.29 6.77 75.56
CA ALA A 120 17.37 6.06 76.22
C ALA A 120 17.09 4.54 76.24
N VAL A 121 18.01 3.75 75.70
CA VAL A 121 17.87 2.30 75.58
C VAL A 121 19.04 1.61 76.28
N GLY A 122 18.73 0.73 77.21
CA GLY A 122 19.72 -0.08 77.90
C GLY A 122 20.20 -1.25 77.05
N ALA A 123 21.49 -1.54 77.16
CA ALA A 123 22.16 -2.74 76.68
C ALA A 123 23.05 -3.32 77.80
N GLN A 124 23.62 -4.49 77.59
CA GLN A 124 24.57 -5.08 78.53
C GLN A 124 25.86 -4.27 78.54
N GLY A 125 26.14 -3.61 79.67
CA GLY A 125 27.34 -2.79 79.86
C GLY A 125 27.32 -1.43 79.18
N ALA A 126 26.19 -1.01 78.59
CA ALA A 126 26.06 0.28 77.91
C ALA A 126 24.62 0.83 78.00
N ALA A 127 24.49 2.15 77.86
CA ALA A 127 23.22 2.83 77.60
C ALA A 127 23.37 3.66 76.32
N VAL A 128 22.40 3.57 75.42
CA VAL A 128 22.40 4.24 74.13
C VAL A 128 21.33 5.31 74.15
N LEU A 129 21.72 6.53 73.80
CA LEU A 129 20.78 7.63 73.58
C LEU A 129 20.44 7.71 72.09
N LEU A 130 19.15 7.66 71.76
CA LEU A 130 18.63 7.82 70.41
C LEU A 130 17.97 9.20 70.32
N SER A 131 18.58 10.10 69.54
CA SER A 131 18.06 11.45 69.34
C SER A 131 16.92 11.46 68.33
N SER A 132 15.85 12.19 68.65
CA SER A 132 14.74 12.39 67.70
C SER A 132 15.14 13.32 66.54
N GLN A 133 14.38 13.32 65.45
CA GLN A 133 14.63 14.18 64.29
C GLN A 133 13.42 15.07 64.00
N PRO A 134 13.63 16.32 63.55
CA PRO A 134 12.54 17.18 63.11
C PRO A 134 11.75 16.59 61.93
N ILE A 135 10.43 16.74 61.95
CA ILE A 135 9.51 16.22 60.93
C ILE A 135 9.02 17.38 60.08
N VAL A 136 9.17 17.24 58.76
CA VAL A 136 8.68 18.22 57.78
C VAL A 136 7.66 17.59 56.86
N HIS A 137 6.65 18.39 56.52
CA HIS A 137 5.64 18.05 55.53
C HIS A 137 5.90 18.85 54.25
N LEU A 138 5.96 18.14 53.12
CA LEU A 138 6.16 18.74 51.80
C LEU A 138 4.85 18.73 51.01
N ALA A 139 4.37 19.91 50.62
CA ALA A 139 3.28 20.05 49.65
C ALA A 139 3.87 20.52 48.30
N PRO A 140 4.13 19.60 47.35
CA PRO A 140 4.60 19.96 46.02
C PRO A 140 3.45 20.47 45.14
N SER A 141 3.73 21.44 44.27
CA SER A 141 2.88 21.81 43.14
C SER A 141 3.68 21.86 41.85
N LEU A 142 3.01 21.53 40.74
CA LEU A 142 3.62 21.48 39.42
C LEU A 142 2.68 22.08 38.39
N ASP A 143 2.99 23.31 38.00
CA ASP A 143 2.20 24.11 37.07
C ASP A 143 2.97 24.36 35.78
N VAL A 144 2.31 24.13 34.64
CA VAL A 144 2.93 24.21 33.31
C VAL A 144 2.30 25.37 32.54
N SER A 145 3.16 26.19 31.95
CA SER A 145 2.77 27.31 31.09
C SER A 145 3.46 27.18 29.72
N PRO A 146 2.70 27.18 28.61
CA PRO A 146 1.23 27.09 28.53
C PRO A 146 0.68 25.76 29.08
N PRO A 147 -0.61 25.68 29.46
CA PRO A 147 -1.20 24.47 30.05
C PRO A 147 -1.38 23.31 29.06
N ALA A 148 -1.30 23.59 27.77
CA ALA A 148 -1.39 22.60 26.69
C ALA A 148 -0.35 22.90 25.61
N ILE A 149 0.10 21.86 24.91
CA ILE A 149 1.09 21.93 23.83
C ILE A 149 0.35 22.20 22.52
N SER A 150 0.63 23.33 21.87
CA SER A 150 0.10 23.60 20.53
C SER A 150 0.71 22.63 19.50
N VAL A 151 -0.12 22.07 18.62
CA VAL A 151 0.34 21.22 17.51
C VAL A 151 0.80 22.07 16.33
N VAL A 152 0.22 23.27 16.19
CA VAL A 152 0.46 24.17 15.05
C VAL A 152 1.51 25.24 15.39
N GLN A 153 1.44 25.84 16.57
CA GLN A 153 2.31 26.95 16.96
C GLN A 153 3.65 26.41 17.49
N ARG A 154 4.74 26.78 16.81
CA ARG A 154 6.11 26.45 17.19
C ARG A 154 6.83 27.72 17.66
N ASP A 155 6.61 28.06 18.92
CA ASP A 155 6.96 29.37 19.48
C ASP A 155 8.46 29.56 19.76
N CYS A 156 9.29 28.54 19.56
CA CYS A 156 10.72 28.62 19.84
C CYS A 156 11.55 27.79 18.86
N ARG A 157 12.85 28.09 18.83
CA ARG A 157 13.84 27.31 18.08
C ARG A 157 14.83 26.64 19.02
N ARG A 158 14.99 25.32 18.91
CA ARG A 158 15.91 24.51 19.70
C ARG A 158 16.75 23.64 18.77
N ARG A 159 18.08 23.74 18.88
CA ARG A 159 19.06 23.03 18.00
C ARG A 159 18.79 23.22 16.49
N GLY A 160 18.31 24.41 16.11
CA GLY A 160 18.02 24.75 14.71
C GLY A 160 16.64 24.32 14.19
N GLN A 161 15.85 23.55 14.95
CA GLN A 161 14.48 23.15 14.62
C GLN A 161 13.46 23.99 15.40
N GLU A 162 12.32 24.27 14.77
CA GLU A 162 11.16 24.90 15.43
C GLU A 162 10.44 23.88 16.31
N ALA A 163 10.10 24.27 17.53
CA ALA A 163 9.46 23.43 18.54
C ALA A 163 8.46 24.23 19.38
N ALA A 164 7.54 23.52 20.04
CA ALA A 164 6.69 24.09 21.09
C ALA A 164 7.47 24.03 22.43
N CYS A 165 7.76 25.20 23.01
CA CYS A 165 8.46 25.32 24.29
C CYS A 165 7.48 25.54 25.44
N LEU A 166 7.76 24.90 26.57
CA LEU A 166 6.96 25.00 27.79
C LEU A 166 7.87 25.22 29.00
N SER A 167 7.31 25.84 30.03
CA SER A 167 7.96 26.01 31.33
C SER A 167 7.09 25.39 32.41
N ALA A 168 7.67 24.53 33.25
CA ALA A 168 7.02 24.00 34.44
C ALA A 168 7.61 24.65 35.69
N ALA A 169 6.76 25.26 36.51
CA ALA A 169 7.08 25.74 37.84
C ALA A 169 6.87 24.61 38.85
N LEU A 170 7.98 24.05 39.36
CA LEU A 170 7.97 23.09 40.45
C LEU A 170 8.13 23.85 41.77
N CYS A 171 7.09 23.90 42.59
CA CYS A 171 7.12 24.60 43.88
C CYS A 171 6.96 23.61 45.04
N PHE A 172 7.67 23.89 46.13
CA PHE A 172 7.53 23.16 47.39
C PHE A 172 7.10 24.13 48.48
N GLN A 173 5.93 23.87 49.07
CA GLN A 173 5.52 24.50 50.31
C GLN A 173 5.91 23.58 51.47
N VAL A 174 6.74 24.09 52.38
CA VAL A 174 7.28 23.31 53.49
C VAL A 174 6.64 23.77 54.80
N THR A 175 6.03 22.83 55.51
CA THR A 175 5.50 23.04 56.85
C THR A 175 6.13 22.05 57.83
N SER A 176 6.10 22.37 59.11
CA SER A 176 6.57 21.47 60.16
C SER A 176 5.73 21.68 61.40
N ARG A 177 5.40 20.58 62.09
CA ARG A 177 4.76 20.60 63.40
C ARG A 177 5.78 20.60 64.54
N THR A 178 7.03 20.23 64.22
CA THR A 178 8.17 20.12 65.13
C THR A 178 8.41 21.42 65.89
N ARG A 179 8.09 21.36 67.18
CA ARG A 179 8.46 22.38 68.18
C ARG A 179 9.97 22.34 68.41
N GLY A 180 10.55 23.46 68.81
CA GLY A 180 11.95 23.52 69.21
C GLY A 180 12.90 24.32 68.33
N ARG A 181 14.17 24.36 68.76
CA ARG A 181 15.26 25.07 68.08
C ARG A 181 16.08 24.12 67.20
N TRP A 182 15.74 24.09 65.91
CA TRP A 182 16.49 23.33 64.91
C TRP A 182 16.68 24.14 63.62
N ASP A 183 17.64 23.74 62.78
CA ASP A 183 17.92 24.45 61.52
C ASP A 183 16.79 24.22 60.50
N ARG A 184 15.96 25.24 60.32
CA ARG A 184 14.82 25.24 59.39
C ARG A 184 15.20 25.25 57.91
N ARG A 185 16.49 25.15 57.60
CA ARG A 185 17.02 25.09 56.23
C ARG A 185 17.61 23.73 55.96
N PHE A 186 17.19 23.12 54.86
CA PHE A 186 17.66 21.82 54.45
C PHE A 186 17.70 21.71 52.92
N HIS A 187 18.33 20.65 52.44
CA HIS A 187 18.44 20.39 51.02
C HIS A 187 17.51 19.26 50.59
N LEU A 188 16.85 19.47 49.46
CA LEU A 188 16.08 18.47 48.74
C LEU A 188 16.84 18.12 47.47
N ARG A 189 16.92 16.83 47.15
CA ARG A 189 17.38 16.35 45.86
C ARG A 189 16.17 15.93 45.03
N PHE A 190 16.06 16.44 43.81
CA PHE A 190 14.98 16.05 42.90
C PHE A 190 15.51 15.66 41.51
N THR A 191 14.76 14.79 40.85
CA THR A 191 14.95 14.39 39.45
C THR A 191 13.65 14.57 38.70
N ALA A 192 13.73 14.87 37.41
CA ALA A 192 12.55 15.03 36.56
C ALA A 192 12.69 14.19 35.29
N SER A 193 11.60 13.58 34.85
CA SER A 193 11.52 12.76 33.65
C SER A 193 10.33 13.21 32.79
N LEU A 194 10.53 13.19 31.47
CA LEU A 194 9.48 13.35 30.47
C LEU A 194 9.22 12.00 29.82
N ASP A 195 7.97 11.54 29.86
CA ASP A 195 7.53 10.36 29.09
C ASP A 195 8.31 9.08 29.44
N GLU A 196 8.53 8.86 30.75
CA GLU A 196 9.38 7.80 31.31
C GLU A 196 9.04 6.36 30.88
N TRP A 197 7.77 6.10 30.52
CA TRP A 197 7.24 4.76 30.20
C TRP A 197 6.82 4.59 28.74
N THR A 198 7.02 5.60 27.90
CA THR A 198 6.62 5.58 26.49
C THR A 198 7.83 5.31 25.58
N ALA A 199 7.65 4.42 24.60
CA ALA A 199 8.67 4.17 23.58
C ALA A 199 8.81 5.40 22.67
N GLY A 200 10.01 5.97 22.62
CA GLY A 200 10.33 7.18 21.85
C GLY A 200 10.21 8.47 22.66
N ALA A 201 11.20 9.34 22.51
CA ALA A 201 11.22 10.66 23.15
C ALA A 201 10.34 11.64 22.39
N ARG A 202 9.21 12.04 22.98
CA ARG A 202 8.33 13.09 22.42
C ARG A 202 8.63 14.48 22.96
N ALA A 203 9.33 14.58 24.09
CA ALA A 203 9.74 15.85 24.68
C ALA A 203 11.11 15.71 25.33
N ALA A 204 11.81 16.84 25.44
CA ALA A 204 13.12 16.91 26.05
C ALA A 204 13.28 18.19 26.87
N PHE A 205 13.94 18.07 28.02
CA PHE A 205 14.45 19.20 28.77
C PHE A 205 15.56 19.92 28.00
N ASP A 206 15.62 21.23 28.15
CA ASP A 206 16.65 22.06 27.54
C ASP A 206 18.03 21.69 28.12
N GLY A 207 18.83 20.94 27.34
CA GLY A 207 20.21 20.56 27.68
C GLY A 207 20.41 19.14 28.23
N SER A 208 19.37 18.40 28.61
CA SER A 208 19.51 17.08 29.26
C SER A 208 18.66 15.94 28.66
N GLY A 209 17.99 16.17 27.52
CA GLY A 209 17.19 15.12 26.87
C GLY A 209 15.92 14.78 27.68
N GLN A 210 15.51 13.52 27.76
CA GLN A 210 14.26 13.12 28.45
C GLN A 210 14.34 13.13 29.98
N ARG A 211 15.54 13.08 30.56
CA ARG A 211 15.74 13.00 32.01
C ARG A 211 16.63 14.14 32.46
N LEU A 212 16.15 14.88 33.44
CA LEU A 212 16.94 15.90 34.10
C LEU A 212 17.85 15.24 35.15
N SER A 213 19.13 15.60 35.13
CA SER A 213 20.07 15.14 36.16
C SER A 213 19.61 15.57 37.55
N PRO A 214 19.95 14.82 38.61
CA PRO A 214 19.54 15.19 39.96
C PRO A 214 20.02 16.58 40.33
N ARG A 215 19.10 17.46 40.73
CA ARG A 215 19.39 18.82 41.20
C ARG A 215 19.18 18.94 42.70
N ARG A 216 19.92 19.86 43.32
CA ARG A 216 19.83 20.17 44.75
C ARG A 216 19.13 21.51 44.94
N LEU A 217 18.04 21.52 45.69
CA LEU A 217 17.27 22.70 46.02
C LEU A 217 17.37 22.97 47.53
N ARG A 218 17.59 24.23 47.93
CA ARG A 218 17.62 24.62 49.34
C ARG A 218 16.21 25.08 49.74
N LEU A 219 15.62 24.38 50.69
CA LEU A 219 14.29 24.65 51.21
C LEU A 219 14.37 25.33 52.58
N THR A 220 13.35 26.12 52.91
CA THR A 220 13.20 26.75 54.22
C THR A 220 11.77 26.54 54.72
N VAL A 221 11.61 26.05 55.96
CA VAL A 221 10.29 25.85 56.57
C VAL A 221 9.51 27.18 56.64
N GLY A 222 8.24 27.14 56.23
CA GLY A 222 7.33 28.29 56.22
C GLY A 222 7.31 29.08 54.91
N ASN A 223 8.29 28.85 54.02
CA ASN A 223 8.35 29.50 52.72
C ASN A 223 7.93 28.55 51.60
N VAL A 224 7.51 29.14 50.48
CA VAL A 224 7.36 28.45 49.19
C VAL A 224 8.61 28.73 48.36
N THR A 225 9.25 27.67 47.88
CA THR A 225 10.42 27.76 47.00
C THR A 225 10.12 27.06 45.69
N CYS A 226 10.37 27.74 44.57
CA CYS A 226 10.06 27.26 43.23
C CYS A 226 11.31 27.15 42.36
N GLU A 227 11.32 26.17 41.48
CA GLU A 227 12.34 25.97 40.44
C GLU A 227 11.64 25.87 39.07
N GLN A 228 12.21 26.52 38.05
CA GLN A 228 11.69 26.49 36.69
C GLN A 228 12.36 25.35 35.88
N LEU A 229 11.53 24.53 35.24
CA LEU A 229 11.95 23.44 34.37
C LEU A 229 11.52 23.76 32.93
N HIS A 230 12.47 24.07 32.07
CA HIS A 230 12.22 24.34 30.65
C HIS A 230 12.34 23.07 29.82
N PHE A 231 11.35 22.82 28.97
CA PHE A 231 11.33 21.68 28.06
C PHE A 231 10.62 22.03 26.75
N HIS A 232 10.88 21.24 25.72
CA HIS A 232 10.27 21.39 24.40
C HIS A 232 9.82 20.05 23.84
N VAL A 233 8.84 20.10 22.94
CA VAL A 233 8.31 18.92 22.26
C VAL A 233 9.09 18.66 20.97
N LEU A 234 9.47 17.41 20.76
CA LEU A 234 10.17 16.91 19.60
C LEU A 234 9.16 16.56 18.49
N ASP A 235 9.60 16.58 17.23
CA ASP A 235 8.75 16.22 16.09
C ASP A 235 8.28 14.76 16.23
N THR A 236 6.99 14.57 16.50
CA THR A 236 6.36 13.28 16.82
C THR A 236 5.16 13.06 15.90
N SER A 237 4.66 11.84 15.77
CA SER A 237 3.38 11.55 15.11
C SER A 237 2.24 11.34 16.11
N ASP A 238 2.58 11.19 17.40
CA ASP A 238 1.63 10.93 18.48
C ASP A 238 1.28 12.20 19.26
N TYR A 239 0.29 12.91 18.72
CA TYR A 239 -0.32 14.12 19.28
C TYR A 239 -1.60 13.83 20.09
N LEU A 240 -1.95 12.56 20.30
CA LEU A 240 -3.18 12.18 21.01
C LEU A 240 -2.93 11.98 22.51
N ARG A 241 -1.80 11.36 22.87
CA ARG A 241 -1.48 11.08 24.28
C ARG A 241 -0.81 12.30 24.92
N PRO A 242 -1.18 12.71 26.14
CA PRO A 242 -0.51 13.81 26.83
C PRO A 242 0.96 13.46 27.13
N VAL A 243 1.82 14.47 27.21
CA VAL A 243 3.20 14.32 27.68
C VAL A 243 3.18 14.26 29.21
N ALA A 244 3.79 13.23 29.78
CA ALA A 244 3.87 13.05 31.23
C ALA A 244 5.17 13.65 31.78
N LEU A 245 5.06 14.70 32.60
CA LEU A 245 6.15 15.24 33.41
C LEU A 245 6.07 14.65 34.82
N THR A 246 7.04 13.81 35.17
CA THR A 246 7.15 13.20 36.51
C THR A 246 8.35 13.80 37.22
N VAL A 247 8.15 14.23 38.46
CA VAL A 247 9.23 14.71 39.33
C VAL A 247 9.26 13.82 40.57
N THR A 248 10.44 13.29 40.88
CA THR A 248 10.69 12.50 42.09
C THR A 248 11.69 13.26 42.96
N PHE A 249 11.49 13.22 44.27
CA PHE A 249 12.29 14.00 45.19
C PHE A 249 12.45 13.31 46.55
N ALA A 250 13.58 13.58 47.19
CA ALA A 250 13.94 13.06 48.50
C ALA A 250 14.80 14.08 49.26
N LEU A 251 14.71 14.06 50.59
CA LEU A 251 15.59 14.86 51.44
C LEU A 251 17.05 14.41 51.27
N ASP A 252 17.95 15.38 51.22
CA ASP A 252 19.39 15.13 51.06
C ASP A 252 20.10 15.15 52.42
N ASN A 253 20.12 13.98 53.08
CA ASN A 253 20.69 13.79 54.41
C ASN A 253 22.16 13.28 54.37
N THR A 254 22.87 13.49 53.26
CA THR A 254 24.21 12.92 53.04
C THR A 254 25.32 13.60 53.85
N THR A 255 25.16 14.88 54.18
CA THR A 255 26.22 15.68 54.82
C THR A 255 26.00 15.92 56.32
N LYS A 256 24.74 15.92 56.78
CA LYS A 256 24.34 16.11 58.19
C LYS A 256 22.99 15.41 58.44
N PRO A 257 22.74 14.90 59.66
CA PRO A 257 21.39 14.54 60.05
C PRO A 257 20.49 15.77 59.90
N GLY A 258 19.47 15.63 59.07
CA GLY A 258 18.50 16.68 58.73
C GLY A 258 17.10 16.27 59.16
N PRO A 259 16.06 17.03 58.80
CA PRO A 259 14.70 16.60 59.07
C PRO A 259 14.36 15.30 58.34
N VAL A 260 13.30 14.65 58.79
CA VAL A 260 12.66 13.50 58.14
C VAL A 260 11.33 13.94 57.53
N LEU A 261 10.93 13.27 56.45
CA LEU A 261 9.61 13.47 55.86
C LEU A 261 8.54 12.81 56.71
N ASP A 262 7.44 13.51 56.92
CA ASP A 262 6.22 12.94 57.47
C ASP A 262 5.72 11.75 56.61
N GLU A 263 5.15 10.71 57.23
CA GLU A 263 4.73 9.45 56.56
C GLU A 263 3.73 9.72 55.43
N GLY A 264 2.92 10.78 55.56
CA GLY A 264 1.94 11.19 54.54
C GLY A 264 2.48 12.08 53.42
N SER A 265 3.74 12.50 53.48
CA SER A 265 4.31 13.40 52.47
C SER A 265 4.56 12.67 51.15
N PRO A 266 4.13 13.23 49.99
CA PRO A 266 4.45 12.65 48.69
C PRO A 266 5.96 12.72 48.43
N THR A 267 6.51 11.73 47.73
CA THR A 267 7.91 11.72 47.24
C THR A 267 8.00 11.87 45.73
N SER A 268 6.85 12.03 45.07
CA SER A 268 6.76 12.29 43.64
C SER A 268 5.49 13.07 43.29
N ILE A 269 5.53 13.81 42.18
CA ILE A 269 4.40 14.49 41.59
C ILE A 269 4.44 14.28 40.08
N ARG A 270 3.26 14.10 39.47
CA ARG A 270 3.13 13.88 38.02
C ARG A 270 2.11 14.84 37.43
N LYS A 271 2.48 15.52 36.35
CA LYS A 271 1.60 16.37 35.54
C LYS A 271 1.48 15.81 34.13
N LEU A 272 0.24 15.74 33.63
CA LEU A 272 -0.05 15.40 32.25
C LEU A 272 -0.30 16.69 31.48
N VAL A 273 0.48 16.92 30.43
CA VAL A 273 0.37 18.09 29.56
C VAL A 273 -0.27 17.64 28.24
N PRO A 274 -1.54 18.00 27.97
CA PRO A 274 -2.23 17.59 26.76
C PRO A 274 -1.75 18.38 25.54
N PHE A 275 -1.99 17.83 24.35
CA PHE A 275 -1.89 18.58 23.10
C PHE A 275 -3.19 19.34 22.84
N SER A 276 -3.08 20.62 22.49
CA SER A 276 -4.18 21.46 22.03
C SER A 276 -4.33 21.31 20.52
N LYS A 277 -5.56 21.18 20.05
CA LYS A 277 -5.87 21.15 18.61
C LYS A 277 -5.98 22.55 17.98
N ASP A 278 -5.73 23.61 18.75
CA ASP A 278 -5.74 24.99 18.27
C ASP A 278 -7.05 25.36 17.53
N CYS A 279 -8.19 24.83 18.00
CA CYS A 279 -9.54 25.02 17.41
C CYS A 279 -10.31 26.19 18.04
N GLY A 280 -9.69 26.99 18.91
CA GLY A 280 -10.39 27.99 19.71
C GLY A 280 -10.91 27.44 21.05
N PRO A 281 -11.86 28.13 21.70
CA PRO A 281 -12.20 27.91 23.11
C PRO A 281 -13.00 26.63 23.40
N ASP A 282 -13.69 26.08 22.40
CA ASP A 282 -14.47 24.84 22.52
C ASP A 282 -13.63 23.58 22.28
N ASN A 283 -12.37 23.72 21.83
CA ASN A 283 -11.45 22.64 21.48
C ASN A 283 -12.01 21.63 20.44
N GLU A 284 -13.05 22.00 19.68
CA GLU A 284 -13.69 21.13 18.69
C GLU A 284 -13.51 21.71 17.28
N CYS A 285 -12.52 21.20 16.54
CA CYS A 285 -12.26 21.69 15.18
C CYS A 285 -13.38 21.29 14.23
N ILE A 286 -14.08 22.29 13.68
CA ILE A 286 -15.05 22.17 12.59
C ILE A 286 -14.37 22.53 11.27
N THR A 287 -14.18 21.52 10.43
CA THR A 287 -13.44 21.64 9.18
C THR A 287 -14.37 21.57 7.98
N ASP A 288 -13.93 22.12 6.86
CA ASP A 288 -14.65 22.08 5.58
C ASP A 288 -13.65 21.72 4.48
N LEU A 289 -13.62 20.45 4.09
CA LEU A 289 -12.63 19.90 3.14
C LEU A 289 -13.23 19.77 1.75
N VAL A 290 -12.76 20.61 0.84
CA VAL A 290 -13.30 20.68 -0.51
C VAL A 290 -12.32 20.10 -1.51
N LEU A 291 -12.80 19.15 -2.32
CA LEU A 291 -12.06 18.57 -3.43
C LEU A 291 -12.64 19.01 -4.77
N LEU A 292 -11.75 19.41 -5.67
CA LEU A 292 -12.07 19.69 -7.07
C LEU A 292 -11.13 18.88 -7.95
N ALA A 293 -11.66 18.09 -8.87
CA ALA A 293 -10.86 17.33 -9.83
C ALA A 293 -11.26 17.66 -11.26
N ASN A 294 -10.27 17.84 -12.13
CA ASN A 294 -10.48 18.09 -13.55
C ASN A 294 -9.54 17.19 -14.37
N MET A 295 -10.08 16.60 -15.43
CA MET A 295 -9.35 15.73 -16.36
C MET A 295 -9.10 16.50 -17.67
N ASP A 296 -7.95 16.28 -18.28
CA ASP A 296 -7.55 16.96 -19.52
C ASP A 296 -8.31 16.48 -20.76
N ILE A 297 -8.82 15.25 -20.74
CA ILE A 297 -9.69 14.70 -21.79
C ILE A 297 -11.17 14.92 -21.48
N ARG A 298 -11.96 15.11 -22.54
CA ARG A 298 -13.43 15.22 -22.50
C ARG A 298 -14.02 14.28 -23.55
N GLY A 299 -14.93 13.43 -23.14
CA GLY A 299 -15.63 12.51 -24.02
C GLY A 299 -17.03 12.20 -23.47
N SER A 300 -18.03 12.26 -24.33
CA SER A 300 -19.44 12.01 -24.01
C SER A 300 -19.91 10.67 -24.57
N ARG A 301 -21.15 10.26 -24.29
CA ARG A 301 -21.72 9.03 -24.88
C ARG A 301 -21.93 9.14 -26.39
N GLU A 302 -22.20 10.35 -26.88
CA GLU A 302 -22.45 10.62 -28.31
C GLU A 302 -21.14 10.88 -29.07
N ASP A 303 -20.14 11.46 -28.39
CA ASP A 303 -18.82 11.74 -28.93
C ASP A 303 -17.72 11.27 -27.95
N PRO A 304 -17.39 9.96 -27.93
CA PRO A 304 -16.35 9.41 -27.08
C PRO A 304 -14.95 9.89 -27.49
N PHE A 305 -14.08 10.10 -26.52
CA PHE A 305 -12.70 10.49 -26.79
C PHE A 305 -11.91 9.32 -27.41
N LEU A 306 -11.38 9.51 -28.61
CA LEU A 306 -10.61 8.49 -29.32
C LEU A 306 -9.16 8.43 -28.85
N VAL A 307 -8.78 7.31 -28.24
CA VAL A 307 -7.41 7.01 -27.80
C VAL A 307 -6.61 6.48 -28.98
N ARG A 308 -5.85 7.38 -29.62
CA ARG A 308 -4.99 7.07 -30.76
C ARG A 308 -3.65 6.47 -30.35
N GLY A 309 -3.08 5.64 -31.21
CA GLY A 309 -1.72 5.10 -31.08
C GLY A 309 -0.66 6.20 -31.00
N GLY A 310 -0.29 6.62 -29.80
CA GLY A 310 0.73 7.66 -29.56
C GLY A 310 0.44 8.55 -28.35
N ARG A 311 -0.83 8.84 -28.05
CA ARG A 311 -1.21 9.65 -26.87
C ARG A 311 -1.58 8.72 -25.72
N ARG A 312 -0.56 8.28 -24.98
CA ARG A 312 -0.69 7.24 -23.94
C ARG A 312 -1.14 7.77 -22.58
N LYS A 313 -1.17 9.09 -22.39
CA LYS A 313 -1.26 9.72 -21.06
C LYS A 313 -2.49 10.59 -20.89
N VAL A 314 -3.04 10.56 -19.69
CA VAL A 314 -4.18 11.38 -19.22
C VAL A 314 -3.72 12.10 -17.96
N LEU A 315 -4.02 13.40 -17.87
CA LEU A 315 -3.68 14.23 -16.73
C LEU A 315 -4.95 14.56 -15.94
N VAL A 316 -4.90 14.32 -14.63
CA VAL A 316 -5.94 14.74 -13.70
C VAL A 316 -5.32 15.72 -12.71
N SER A 317 -5.86 16.94 -12.66
CA SER A 317 -5.52 17.94 -11.65
C SER A 317 -6.57 17.89 -10.55
N ALA A 318 -6.14 17.62 -9.32
CA ALA A 318 -7.02 17.58 -8.15
C ALA A 318 -6.56 18.60 -7.12
N THR A 319 -7.45 19.48 -6.67
CA THR A 319 -7.18 20.51 -5.67
C THR A 319 -7.96 20.23 -4.40
N LEU A 320 -7.24 20.13 -3.28
CA LEU A 320 -7.78 20.01 -1.92
C LEU A 320 -7.64 21.34 -1.22
N GLU A 321 -8.75 21.85 -0.69
CA GLU A 321 -8.82 23.11 0.03
C GLU A 321 -9.51 22.90 1.37
N ASN A 322 -8.99 23.52 2.43
CA ASN A 322 -9.67 23.57 3.72
C ASN A 322 -10.19 24.98 3.97
N ARG A 323 -11.52 25.15 4.01
CA ARG A 323 -12.16 26.47 4.06
C ARG A 323 -12.50 26.96 5.47
N MET A 324 -12.46 26.07 6.46
CA MET A 324 -12.73 26.39 7.87
C MET A 324 -11.53 26.02 8.73
N GLU A 325 -11.73 25.47 9.94
CA GLU A 325 -10.68 25.26 10.93
C GLU A 325 -9.72 24.13 10.56
N ASN A 326 -8.72 23.88 11.40
CA ASN A 326 -7.65 22.92 11.13
C ASN A 326 -8.17 21.47 11.00
N ALA A 327 -7.77 20.79 9.91
CA ALA A 327 -8.10 19.40 9.67
C ALA A 327 -6.99 18.45 10.12
N TYR A 328 -7.32 17.56 11.05
CA TYR A 328 -6.39 16.61 11.65
C TYR A 328 -6.41 15.27 10.94
N ASN A 329 -5.23 14.70 10.70
CA ASN A 329 -5.05 13.41 10.02
C ASN A 329 -5.73 13.36 8.65
N THR A 330 -5.62 14.45 7.89
CA THR A 330 -6.21 14.55 6.56
C THR A 330 -5.61 13.49 5.63
N SER A 331 -6.48 12.70 5.02
CA SER A 331 -6.10 11.65 4.08
C SER A 331 -6.86 11.79 2.77
N LEU A 332 -6.17 11.52 1.67
CA LEU A 332 -6.69 11.53 0.32
C LEU A 332 -6.71 10.09 -0.20
N ARG A 333 -7.91 9.57 -0.42
CA ARG A 333 -8.14 8.27 -1.06
C ARG A 333 -8.37 8.47 -2.54
N LEU A 334 -7.51 7.88 -3.36
CA LEU A 334 -7.61 7.87 -4.81
C LEU A 334 -8.04 6.47 -5.26
N SER A 335 -9.06 6.39 -6.11
CA SER A 335 -9.44 5.18 -6.86
C SER A 335 -9.61 5.49 -8.35
N PHE A 336 -9.20 4.56 -9.20
CA PHE A 336 -9.28 4.74 -10.66
C PHE A 336 -9.66 3.44 -11.37
N SER A 337 -10.18 3.56 -12.58
CA SER A 337 -10.63 2.43 -13.39
C SER A 337 -9.46 1.58 -13.91
N ARG A 338 -9.72 0.27 -14.14
CA ARG A 338 -8.71 -0.72 -14.56
C ARG A 338 -8.10 -0.51 -15.95
N ASN A 339 -8.68 0.39 -16.75
CA ASN A 339 -8.12 0.84 -18.02
C ASN A 339 -7.08 1.96 -17.85
N LEU A 340 -6.73 2.32 -16.61
CA LEU A 340 -5.70 3.31 -16.28
C LEU A 340 -4.64 2.73 -15.33
N HIS A 341 -3.39 3.14 -15.52
CA HIS A 341 -2.26 2.91 -14.64
C HIS A 341 -1.74 4.26 -14.13
N LEU A 342 -1.54 4.39 -12.82
CA LEU A 342 -0.99 5.62 -12.25
C LEU A 342 0.53 5.65 -12.47
N ALA A 343 1.01 6.55 -13.34
CA ALA A 343 2.42 6.74 -13.64
C ALA A 343 3.10 7.65 -12.61
N SER A 344 2.46 8.76 -12.24
CA SER A 344 2.99 9.69 -11.25
C SER A 344 1.89 10.36 -10.42
N PHE A 345 2.22 10.67 -9.17
CA PHE A 345 1.38 11.45 -8.26
C PHE A 345 2.27 12.54 -7.67
N THR A 346 2.09 13.78 -8.14
CA THR A 346 3.00 14.88 -7.81
C THR A 346 2.25 16.03 -7.13
N PRO A 347 2.64 16.42 -5.91
CA PRO A 347 2.13 17.64 -5.29
C PRO A 347 2.75 18.88 -5.95
N GLN A 348 1.93 19.78 -6.48
CA GLN A 348 2.37 21.07 -7.03
C GLN A 348 2.61 22.05 -5.87
N ARG A 349 3.81 22.64 -5.81
CA ARG A 349 4.31 23.31 -4.58
C ARG A 349 4.13 24.83 -4.58
N ASP A 350 3.66 25.34 -3.45
CA ASP A 350 4.00 26.67 -2.90
C ASP A 350 4.52 26.61 -1.44
N ARG A 351 4.19 25.56 -0.66
CA ARG A 351 4.71 25.33 0.72
C ARG A 351 5.00 23.84 0.98
N PRO A 352 5.96 23.48 1.86
CA PRO A 352 6.36 22.09 2.10
C PRO A 352 5.36 21.36 3.00
N VAL A 353 4.22 20.96 2.45
CA VAL A 353 3.30 20.02 3.11
C VAL A 353 3.82 18.60 2.85
N LYS A 354 4.13 17.85 3.92
CA LYS A 354 4.58 16.46 3.80
C LYS A 354 3.42 15.59 3.30
N VAL A 355 3.66 14.81 2.24
CA VAL A 355 2.70 13.87 1.68
C VAL A 355 3.32 12.49 1.65
N GLU A 356 2.67 11.53 2.28
CA GLU A 356 3.10 10.13 2.33
C GLU A 356 1.99 9.24 1.79
N CYS A 357 2.29 8.41 0.79
CA CYS A 357 1.30 7.59 0.11
C CYS A 357 1.59 6.10 0.26
N ALA A 358 0.54 5.33 0.51
CA ALA A 358 0.53 3.87 0.47
C ALA A 358 -0.36 3.37 -0.69
N ALA A 359 -0.06 2.17 -1.18
CA ALA A 359 -0.82 1.52 -2.25
C ALA A 359 -1.61 0.32 -1.69
N PRO A 360 -2.84 0.52 -1.15
CA PRO A 360 -3.62 -0.56 -0.57
C PRO A 360 -4.12 -1.57 -1.61
N ALA A 361 -4.26 -1.16 -2.88
CA ALA A 361 -4.65 -2.02 -3.99
C ALA A 361 -4.02 -1.51 -5.31
N PRO A 362 -3.97 -2.31 -6.39
CA PRO A 362 -3.36 -1.90 -7.66
C PRO A 362 -3.92 -0.58 -8.20
N HIS A 363 -5.25 -0.42 -8.16
CA HIS A 363 -5.97 0.76 -8.67
C HIS A 363 -6.46 1.71 -7.55
N ALA A 364 -5.77 1.70 -6.40
CA ALA A 364 -6.06 2.62 -5.31
C ALA A 364 -4.78 3.15 -4.65
N ARG A 365 -4.81 4.40 -4.19
CA ARG A 365 -3.76 5.00 -3.36
C ARG A 365 -4.39 5.68 -2.15
N LEU A 366 -3.70 5.65 -1.02
CA LEU A 366 -4.08 6.35 0.21
C LEU A 366 -2.92 7.24 0.61
N CYS A 367 -3.12 8.56 0.59
CA CYS A 367 -2.09 9.54 0.89
C CYS A 367 -2.44 10.34 2.14
N GLY A 368 -1.56 10.40 3.13
CA GLY A 368 -1.65 11.37 4.22
C GLY A 368 -1.19 12.73 3.73
N VAL A 369 -2.01 13.77 3.91
CA VAL A 369 -1.73 15.14 3.45
C VAL A 369 -1.54 16.05 4.65
N GLY A 370 -0.32 16.56 4.82
CA GLY A 370 -0.01 17.53 5.86
C GLY A 370 -0.06 16.96 7.27
N HIS A 371 0.27 15.68 7.44
CA HIS A 371 0.27 15.05 8.75
C HIS A 371 1.13 15.85 9.77
N PRO A 372 0.60 16.20 10.97
CA PRO A 372 -0.73 15.86 11.49
C PRO A 372 -1.88 16.83 11.13
N VAL A 373 -1.58 18.05 10.68
CA VAL A 373 -2.54 19.15 10.48
C VAL A 373 -2.50 19.73 9.06
N PHE A 374 -3.66 19.72 8.39
CA PHE A 374 -3.93 20.49 7.19
C PHE A 374 -4.61 21.82 7.59
N PRO A 375 -3.90 22.96 7.54
CA PRO A 375 -4.33 24.18 8.23
C PRO A 375 -5.54 24.86 7.56
N THR A 376 -6.20 25.73 8.32
CA THR A 376 -7.25 26.63 7.80
C THR A 376 -6.76 27.44 6.60
N GLY A 377 -7.59 27.53 5.55
CA GLY A 377 -7.27 28.24 4.30
C GLY A 377 -6.18 27.59 3.44
N ALA A 378 -5.68 26.41 3.83
CA ALA A 378 -4.66 25.71 3.05
C ALA A 378 -5.26 25.17 1.75
N LYS A 379 -4.51 25.34 0.67
CA LYS A 379 -4.86 24.84 -0.66
C LYS A 379 -3.69 24.07 -1.24
N MET A 380 -3.96 22.86 -1.73
CA MET A 380 -2.96 21.96 -2.28
C MET A 380 -3.46 21.35 -3.58
N THR A 381 -2.66 21.47 -4.64
CA THR A 381 -2.98 20.88 -5.94
C THR A 381 -2.08 19.68 -6.22
N PHE A 382 -2.69 18.59 -6.64
CA PHE A 382 -2.05 17.33 -7.02
C PHE A 382 -2.20 17.15 -8.53
N LEU A 383 -1.09 16.85 -9.19
CA LEU A 383 -1.07 16.48 -10.60
C LEU A 383 -0.84 14.97 -10.70
N LEU A 384 -1.87 14.29 -11.20
CA LEU A 384 -1.91 12.85 -11.38
C LEU A 384 -1.74 12.53 -12.87
N GLU A 385 -0.75 11.72 -13.17
CA GLU A 385 -0.47 11.26 -14.54
C GLU A 385 -0.84 9.79 -14.66
N PHE A 386 -1.76 9.50 -15.58
CA PHE A 386 -2.23 8.15 -15.87
C PHE A 386 -1.82 7.70 -17.25
N GLU A 387 -1.54 6.41 -17.42
CA GLU A 387 -1.33 5.75 -18.70
C GLU A 387 -2.47 4.75 -18.99
N PHE A 388 -2.92 4.68 -20.24
CA PHE A 388 -3.94 3.70 -20.63
C PHE A 388 -3.41 2.26 -20.56
N SER A 389 -4.20 1.35 -19.98
CA SER A 389 -3.87 -0.07 -19.90
C SER A 389 -4.01 -0.76 -21.26
N CYS A 390 -3.02 -1.57 -21.62
CA CYS A 390 -3.05 -2.37 -22.85
C CYS A 390 -3.90 -3.66 -22.72
N SER A 391 -4.24 -4.10 -21.50
CA SER A 391 -4.95 -5.38 -21.27
C SER A 391 -6.42 -5.22 -20.91
N SER A 392 -6.84 -4.04 -20.47
CA SER A 392 -8.21 -3.79 -20.02
C SER A 392 -8.79 -2.58 -20.75
N LEU A 393 -9.64 -2.85 -21.74
CA LEU A 393 -10.35 -1.83 -22.51
C LEU A 393 -11.73 -1.62 -21.88
N LEU A 394 -12.01 -0.39 -21.45
CA LEU A 394 -13.32 0.01 -20.91
C LEU A 394 -13.82 1.24 -21.67
N SER A 395 -15.14 1.36 -21.85
CA SER A 395 -15.81 2.48 -22.52
C SER A 395 -15.79 3.79 -21.71
N GLN A 396 -15.46 3.72 -20.43
CA GLN A 396 -15.39 4.88 -19.54
C GLN A 396 -14.11 4.82 -18.71
N VAL A 397 -13.42 5.95 -18.59
CA VAL A 397 -12.40 6.18 -17.55
C VAL A 397 -13.05 6.89 -16.37
N LEU A 398 -12.72 6.45 -15.17
CA LEU A 398 -13.20 7.07 -13.93
C LEU A 398 -12.03 7.22 -12.97
N VAL A 399 -11.83 8.43 -12.47
CA VAL A 399 -10.90 8.75 -11.39
C VAL A 399 -11.71 9.41 -10.28
N ARG A 400 -11.74 8.80 -9.10
CA ARG A 400 -12.44 9.29 -7.93
C ARG A 400 -11.45 9.59 -6.82
N LEU A 401 -11.57 10.77 -6.25
CA LEU A 401 -10.81 11.20 -5.08
C LEU A 401 -11.77 11.51 -3.94
N THR A 402 -11.44 11.04 -2.74
CA THR A 402 -12.19 11.33 -1.52
C THR A 402 -11.23 11.78 -0.43
N ALA A 403 -11.47 12.95 0.12
CA ALA A 403 -10.74 13.49 1.27
C ALA A 403 -11.47 13.14 2.57
N THR A 404 -10.72 12.74 3.59
CA THR A 404 -11.25 12.48 4.93
C THR A 404 -10.34 13.08 5.99
N SER A 405 -10.90 13.48 7.12
CA SER A 405 -10.16 13.92 8.30
C SER A 405 -10.74 13.26 9.55
N SER A 406 -10.00 13.40 10.66
CA SER A 406 -10.49 13.05 12.00
C SER A 406 -11.17 14.21 12.73
N SER A 407 -11.18 15.40 12.13
CA SER A 407 -11.93 16.56 12.62
C SER A 407 -13.41 16.43 12.29
N ARG A 408 -14.26 17.21 12.96
CA ARG A 408 -15.71 17.17 12.69
C ARG A 408 -16.01 18.05 11.49
N GLU A 409 -16.93 17.58 10.65
CA GLU A 409 -17.38 18.32 9.48
C GLU A 409 -18.91 18.24 9.41
N GLY A 410 -19.53 19.32 8.92
CA GLY A 410 -20.98 19.42 8.82
C GLY A 410 -21.53 18.44 7.79
N SER A 411 -22.67 17.79 8.08
CA SER A 411 -23.26 16.81 7.15
C SER A 411 -23.64 17.40 5.78
N GLY A 412 -23.80 18.72 5.70
CA GLY A 412 -24.10 19.44 4.46
C GLY A 412 -22.89 19.60 3.51
N THR A 413 -21.65 19.64 4.02
CA THR A 413 -20.45 19.85 3.21
C THR A 413 -19.79 18.56 2.78
N LEU A 414 -19.97 17.44 3.51
CA LEU A 414 -19.39 16.12 3.21
C LEU A 414 -19.43 15.62 1.75
N ARG A 415 -20.33 16.15 0.91
CA ARG A 415 -20.44 15.80 -0.50
C ARG A 415 -19.31 16.40 -1.36
N ASP A 416 -18.80 17.57 -1.02
CA ASP A 416 -17.72 18.22 -1.77
C ASP A 416 -16.32 17.72 -1.36
N ASN A 417 -16.22 16.90 -0.32
CA ASN A 417 -15.06 16.07 0.00
C ASN A 417 -14.79 14.97 -1.04
N THR A 418 -15.65 14.79 -2.05
CA THR A 418 -15.44 13.81 -3.12
C THR A 418 -15.49 14.49 -4.47
N ALA A 419 -14.45 14.26 -5.27
CA ALA A 419 -14.39 14.71 -6.65
C ALA A 419 -14.22 13.52 -7.59
N GLU A 420 -15.02 13.50 -8.65
CA GLU A 420 -14.98 12.48 -9.70
C GLU A 420 -14.70 13.13 -11.04
N ALA A 421 -13.70 12.61 -11.75
CA ALA A 421 -13.39 12.98 -13.12
C ALA A 421 -13.57 11.75 -14.01
N SER A 422 -14.42 11.85 -15.03
CA SER A 422 -14.70 10.75 -15.95
C SER A 422 -14.86 11.23 -17.38
N ALA A 423 -14.57 10.33 -18.32
CA ALA A 423 -14.74 10.55 -19.75
C ALA A 423 -15.09 9.22 -20.43
N TYR A 424 -15.94 9.28 -21.45
CA TYR A 424 -16.19 8.13 -22.33
C TYR A 424 -15.08 8.05 -23.37
N VAL A 425 -14.57 6.85 -23.62
CA VAL A 425 -13.40 6.62 -24.48
C VAL A 425 -13.63 5.46 -25.44
N GLN A 426 -13.06 5.59 -26.63
CA GLN A 426 -12.90 4.53 -27.63
C GLN A 426 -11.43 4.35 -27.95
N TYR A 427 -11.05 3.18 -28.45
CA TYR A 427 -9.66 2.83 -28.72
C TYR A 427 -9.48 2.55 -30.20
N GLU A 428 -8.41 3.11 -30.77
CA GLU A 428 -7.99 2.83 -32.13
C GLU A 428 -6.86 1.79 -32.11
N PRO A 429 -7.14 0.50 -32.34
CA PRO A 429 -6.10 -0.51 -32.36
C PRO A 429 -5.29 -0.46 -33.65
N HIS A 430 -4.00 -0.75 -33.56
CA HIS A 430 -3.14 -0.86 -34.74
C HIS A 430 -3.19 -2.29 -35.29
N LEU A 431 -4.09 -2.52 -36.24
CA LEU A 431 -4.31 -3.83 -36.87
C LEU A 431 -3.86 -3.80 -38.34
N LEU A 432 -3.22 -4.88 -38.78
CA LEU A 432 -2.91 -5.14 -40.18
C LEU A 432 -3.88 -6.19 -40.70
N PHE A 433 -4.67 -5.84 -41.72
CA PHE A 433 -5.58 -6.75 -42.40
C PHE A 433 -5.11 -6.97 -43.83
N SER A 434 -4.95 -8.23 -44.23
CA SER A 434 -4.48 -8.61 -45.57
C SER A 434 -5.17 -9.87 -46.08
N SER A 435 -5.25 -10.00 -47.40
CA SER A 435 -5.74 -11.21 -48.06
C SER A 435 -4.74 -11.69 -49.12
N GLU A 436 -4.57 -13.01 -49.23
CA GLU A 436 -3.64 -13.66 -50.15
C GLU A 436 -4.34 -14.88 -50.76
N SER A 437 -4.30 -15.02 -52.10
CA SER A 437 -4.94 -16.13 -52.83
C SER A 437 -3.88 -16.99 -53.50
N THR A 438 -4.03 -18.32 -53.45
CA THR A 438 -3.11 -19.23 -54.15
C THR A 438 -3.30 -19.24 -55.67
N LEU A 439 -4.42 -18.70 -56.16
CA LEU A 439 -4.75 -18.63 -57.58
C LEU A 439 -5.14 -17.20 -57.95
N HIS A 440 -4.37 -16.61 -58.87
CA HIS A 440 -4.60 -15.26 -59.40
C HIS A 440 -5.06 -15.27 -60.86
N ARG A 441 -4.72 -16.32 -61.61
CA ARG A 441 -5.04 -16.46 -63.03
C ARG A 441 -5.39 -17.90 -63.35
N TYR A 442 -6.46 -18.11 -64.11
CA TYR A 442 -6.92 -19.44 -64.53
C TYR A 442 -7.40 -19.44 -65.98
N GLU A 443 -7.01 -20.47 -66.74
CA GLU A 443 -7.31 -20.61 -68.16
C GLU A 443 -8.34 -21.72 -68.40
N VAL A 444 -9.51 -21.32 -68.89
CA VAL A 444 -10.63 -22.22 -69.18
C VAL A 444 -10.54 -22.65 -70.63
N HIS A 445 -10.39 -23.96 -70.83
CA HIS A 445 -10.35 -24.57 -72.15
C HIS A 445 -11.77 -24.85 -72.68
N PRO A 446 -12.03 -24.60 -73.97
CA PRO A 446 -13.32 -24.87 -74.62
C PRO A 446 -13.64 -26.38 -74.71
N TYR A 447 -14.91 -26.72 -75.00
CA TYR A 447 -15.33 -28.12 -75.17
C TYR A 447 -14.51 -28.82 -76.26
N GLY A 448 -13.94 -29.99 -75.94
CA GLY A 448 -13.19 -30.84 -76.88
C GLY A 448 -11.78 -31.26 -76.44
N THR A 449 -11.23 -30.67 -75.37
CA THR A 449 -9.95 -31.08 -74.77
C THR A 449 -10.18 -31.68 -73.37
N LEU A 450 -9.65 -32.88 -73.07
CA LEU A 450 -9.65 -33.46 -71.71
C LEU A 450 -8.94 -32.53 -70.70
N PRO A 451 -9.37 -32.41 -69.42
CA PRO A 451 -10.26 -33.31 -68.67
C PRO A 451 -11.70 -32.78 -68.46
N VAL A 452 -12.60 -33.75 -68.30
CA VAL A 452 -14.02 -33.59 -67.93
C VAL A 452 -14.10 -33.63 -66.40
N GLY A 453 -14.05 -32.48 -65.76
CA GLY A 453 -14.14 -32.34 -64.31
C GLY A 453 -14.30 -30.88 -63.86
N PRO A 454 -14.65 -30.65 -62.58
CA PRO A 454 -14.63 -29.30 -62.01
C PRO A 454 -13.24 -28.66 -62.15
N GLY A 455 -13.18 -27.34 -62.16
CA GLY A 455 -11.94 -26.58 -62.24
C GLY A 455 -11.09 -26.70 -60.96
N PRO A 456 -9.95 -26.00 -60.88
CA PRO A 456 -9.06 -26.09 -59.73
C PRO A 456 -9.75 -25.57 -58.48
N GLU A 457 -9.38 -26.16 -57.35
CA GLU A 457 -9.64 -25.59 -56.04
C GLU A 457 -8.49 -24.63 -55.68
N PHE A 458 -8.84 -23.48 -55.10
CA PHE A 458 -7.87 -22.51 -54.63
C PHE A 458 -8.21 -22.02 -53.23
N LYS A 459 -7.20 -21.57 -52.50
CA LYS A 459 -7.31 -21.09 -51.13
C LYS A 459 -7.09 -19.59 -51.09
N THR A 460 -8.02 -18.85 -50.48
CA THR A 460 -7.82 -17.46 -50.10
C THR A 460 -7.61 -17.38 -48.59
N THR A 461 -6.43 -16.98 -48.14
CA THR A 461 -6.10 -16.76 -46.73
C THR A 461 -6.26 -15.29 -46.37
N LEU A 462 -7.13 -15.03 -45.39
CA LEU A 462 -7.30 -13.74 -44.74
C LEU A 462 -6.45 -13.72 -43.47
N ARG A 463 -5.60 -12.73 -43.29
CA ARG A 463 -4.75 -12.58 -42.10
C ARG A 463 -5.04 -11.26 -41.39
N VAL A 464 -5.25 -11.35 -40.08
CA VAL A 464 -5.36 -10.19 -39.18
C VAL A 464 -4.25 -10.28 -38.15
N GLN A 465 -3.38 -9.27 -38.12
CA GLN A 465 -2.26 -9.19 -37.19
C GLN A 465 -2.40 -7.97 -36.28
N ASN A 466 -2.18 -8.14 -34.98
CA ASN A 466 -2.18 -7.05 -34.02
C ASN A 466 -0.78 -6.48 -33.84
N LEU A 467 -0.54 -5.30 -34.39
CA LEU A 467 0.72 -4.54 -34.25
C LEU A 467 0.69 -3.58 -33.05
N GLY A 468 -0.50 -3.38 -32.46
CA GLY A 468 -0.73 -2.50 -31.32
C GLY A 468 -0.42 -3.14 -29.97
N CYS A 469 -0.53 -2.36 -28.90
CA CYS A 469 -0.36 -2.89 -27.54
C CYS A 469 -1.65 -3.52 -26.99
N TYR A 470 -2.82 -3.03 -27.43
CA TYR A 470 -4.12 -3.43 -26.91
C TYR A 470 -4.42 -4.89 -27.21
N VAL A 471 -4.85 -5.64 -26.20
CA VAL A 471 -5.45 -6.96 -26.40
C VAL A 471 -6.87 -6.74 -26.91
N VAL A 472 -7.12 -7.07 -28.18
CA VAL A 472 -8.41 -6.81 -28.84
C VAL A 472 -9.26 -8.08 -28.92
N SER A 473 -10.57 -7.90 -28.84
CA SER A 473 -11.59 -8.97 -28.97
C SER A 473 -12.84 -8.40 -29.65
N GLY A 474 -13.72 -9.28 -30.13
CA GLY A 474 -14.97 -8.85 -30.80
C GLY A 474 -14.74 -8.30 -32.21
N LEU A 475 -13.71 -8.79 -32.90
CA LEU A 475 -13.48 -8.48 -34.32
C LEU A 475 -14.25 -9.46 -35.20
N ILE A 476 -14.82 -8.95 -36.30
CA ILE A 476 -15.64 -9.72 -37.23
C ILE A 476 -15.08 -9.51 -38.64
N ILE A 477 -14.74 -10.61 -39.32
CA ILE A 477 -14.44 -10.59 -40.76
C ILE A 477 -15.70 -10.96 -41.53
N SER A 478 -16.12 -10.11 -42.46
CA SER A 478 -17.18 -10.38 -43.42
C SER A 478 -16.57 -10.57 -44.81
N ALA A 479 -16.60 -11.81 -45.33
CA ALA A 479 -16.14 -12.14 -46.67
C ALA A 479 -17.31 -12.22 -47.64
N PHE A 480 -17.30 -11.41 -48.68
CA PHE A 480 -18.29 -11.43 -49.76
C PHE A 480 -17.68 -12.11 -50.99
N LEU A 481 -18.12 -13.35 -51.24
CA LEU A 481 -17.53 -14.21 -52.26
C LEU A 481 -18.49 -14.37 -53.45
N PRO A 482 -18.24 -13.75 -54.61
CA PRO A 482 -19.05 -13.98 -55.81
C PRO A 482 -19.15 -15.48 -56.13
N ALA A 483 -20.37 -16.01 -56.25
CA ALA A 483 -20.60 -17.45 -56.37
C ALA A 483 -21.58 -17.82 -57.48
N VAL A 484 -22.68 -17.07 -57.59
CA VAL A 484 -23.82 -17.43 -58.46
C VAL A 484 -24.17 -16.31 -59.42
N ALA A 485 -24.29 -16.65 -60.69
CA ALA A 485 -24.70 -15.78 -61.78
C ALA A 485 -26.22 -15.94 -62.09
N HIS A 486 -26.69 -15.34 -63.18
CA HIS A 486 -28.10 -15.45 -63.59
C HIS A 486 -28.57 -16.91 -63.72
N GLY A 487 -29.83 -17.17 -63.33
CA GLY A 487 -30.45 -18.49 -63.43
C GLY A 487 -29.97 -19.52 -62.40
N GLY A 488 -29.23 -19.12 -61.36
CA GLY A 488 -28.78 -20.04 -60.30
C GLY A 488 -27.53 -20.85 -60.67
N ASN A 489 -26.81 -20.45 -61.73
CA ASN A 489 -25.60 -21.13 -62.16
C ASN A 489 -24.40 -20.74 -61.28
N TYR A 490 -23.80 -21.72 -60.61
CA TYR A 490 -22.58 -21.53 -59.83
C TYR A 490 -21.36 -21.44 -60.75
N PHE A 491 -20.55 -20.39 -60.57
CA PHE A 491 -19.25 -20.25 -61.23
C PHE A 491 -18.09 -20.41 -60.25
N LEU A 492 -18.33 -20.13 -58.97
CA LEU A 492 -17.44 -20.44 -57.85
C LEU A 492 -18.29 -20.98 -56.69
N SER A 493 -17.82 -22.01 -56.01
CA SER A 493 -18.45 -22.51 -54.78
C SER A 493 -17.46 -22.55 -53.62
N LEU A 494 -17.93 -22.24 -52.42
CA LEU A 494 -17.15 -22.41 -51.19
C LEU A 494 -17.18 -23.90 -50.80
N SER A 495 -16.02 -24.55 -50.73
CA SER A 495 -15.92 -25.96 -50.35
C SER A 495 -15.72 -26.11 -48.85
N GLN A 496 -14.74 -25.39 -48.28
CA GLN A 496 -14.38 -25.47 -46.88
C GLN A 496 -13.89 -24.13 -46.32
N VAL A 497 -14.16 -23.90 -45.03
CA VAL A 497 -13.58 -22.81 -44.25
C VAL A 497 -12.63 -23.41 -43.22
N ILE A 498 -11.36 -23.01 -43.26
CA ILE A 498 -10.31 -23.44 -42.33
C ILE A 498 -9.99 -22.26 -41.41
N THR A 499 -10.10 -22.44 -40.10
CA THR A 499 -9.82 -21.38 -39.12
C THR A 499 -8.82 -21.85 -38.08
N ASN A 500 -8.01 -20.90 -37.57
CA ASN A 500 -7.27 -21.05 -36.32
C ASN A 500 -7.71 -19.95 -35.35
N ASN A 501 -8.37 -20.30 -34.24
CA ASN A 501 -8.85 -19.33 -33.24
C ASN A 501 -9.89 -18.32 -33.80
N ALA A 502 -10.79 -18.79 -34.67
CA ALA A 502 -11.95 -18.03 -35.16
C ALA A 502 -13.13 -18.97 -35.42
N SER A 503 -14.35 -18.49 -35.22
CA SER A 503 -15.61 -19.21 -35.52
C SER A 503 -16.31 -18.56 -36.71
N CYS A 504 -16.55 -19.33 -37.78
CA CYS A 504 -17.16 -18.82 -39.00
C CYS A 504 -18.53 -19.42 -39.25
N ILE A 505 -19.45 -18.58 -39.72
CA ILE A 505 -20.81 -18.94 -40.13
C ILE A 505 -20.97 -18.57 -41.59
N VAL A 506 -21.43 -19.52 -42.39
CA VAL A 506 -21.77 -19.33 -43.80
C VAL A 506 -23.23 -18.90 -43.89
N GLN A 507 -23.48 -17.74 -44.49
CA GLN A 507 -24.83 -17.15 -44.61
C GLN A 507 -25.43 -17.44 -45.99
N ASN A 508 -26.70 -17.12 -46.20
CA ASN A 508 -27.34 -17.28 -47.52
C ASN A 508 -26.74 -16.32 -48.56
N LEU A 509 -26.97 -16.65 -49.84
CA LEU A 509 -26.55 -15.83 -50.97
C LEU A 509 -27.16 -14.42 -50.90
N THR A 510 -26.36 -13.39 -51.15
CA THR A 510 -26.85 -12.01 -51.23
C THR A 510 -27.60 -11.75 -52.53
N GLU A 511 -28.54 -10.81 -52.50
CA GLU A 511 -29.17 -10.28 -53.71
C GLU A 511 -28.43 -9.03 -54.19
N PRO A 512 -27.92 -9.00 -55.44
CA PRO A 512 -27.30 -7.80 -56.00
C PRO A 512 -28.35 -6.70 -56.25
N PRO A 513 -27.94 -5.41 -56.22
CA PRO A 513 -28.83 -4.27 -56.46
C PRO A 513 -29.44 -4.22 -57.88
N GLY A 514 -28.91 -4.99 -58.84
CA GLY A 514 -29.46 -5.18 -60.18
C GLY A 514 -29.63 -6.66 -60.53
N PRO A 515 -30.24 -7.00 -61.69
CA PRO A 515 -30.37 -8.38 -62.12
C PRO A 515 -28.99 -9.06 -62.23
N PRO A 516 -28.81 -10.31 -61.75
CA PRO A 516 -27.53 -11.01 -61.87
C PRO A 516 -27.10 -11.15 -63.33
N VAL A 517 -25.80 -11.02 -63.58
CA VAL A 517 -25.18 -11.05 -64.93
C VAL A 517 -25.56 -12.32 -65.69
N HIS A 518 -26.11 -12.16 -66.89
CA HIS A 518 -26.37 -13.27 -67.81
C HIS A 518 -25.05 -13.73 -68.47
N PRO A 519 -24.86 -15.03 -68.77
CA PRO A 519 -23.65 -15.53 -69.45
C PRO A 519 -23.32 -14.84 -70.78
N GLU A 520 -24.32 -14.25 -71.44
CA GLU A 520 -24.17 -13.50 -72.69
C GLU A 520 -23.65 -12.07 -72.47
N ASP A 521 -23.92 -11.47 -71.30
CA ASP A 521 -23.51 -10.12 -70.90
C ASP A 521 -22.02 -10.05 -70.51
N LEU A 522 -21.37 -11.20 -70.34
CA LEU A 522 -19.92 -11.33 -70.13
C LEU A 522 -19.09 -10.93 -71.37
N GLN A 523 -19.74 -10.67 -72.51
CA GLN A 523 -19.09 -10.03 -73.66
C GLN A 523 -18.77 -8.54 -73.40
N HIS A 524 -19.58 -7.88 -72.55
CA HIS A 524 -19.49 -6.44 -72.28
C HIS A 524 -18.99 -6.12 -70.87
N SER A 525 -19.11 -7.08 -69.93
CA SER A 525 -18.66 -6.95 -68.56
C SER A 525 -17.40 -7.78 -68.30
N SER A 526 -16.31 -7.11 -67.91
CA SER A 526 -15.02 -7.74 -67.60
C SER A 526 -14.82 -8.03 -66.10
N ARG A 527 -15.80 -7.71 -65.24
CA ARG A 527 -15.70 -7.82 -63.78
C ARG A 527 -16.93 -8.47 -63.16
N LEU A 528 -16.71 -9.47 -62.32
CA LEU A 528 -17.74 -10.12 -61.48
C LEU A 528 -17.48 -9.77 -60.01
N ASN A 529 -18.44 -9.11 -59.36
CA ASN A 529 -18.35 -8.65 -57.97
C ASN A 529 -19.73 -8.75 -57.28
N GLY A 530 -19.82 -8.30 -56.03
CA GLY A 530 -21.08 -8.35 -55.28
C GLY A 530 -22.19 -7.40 -55.75
N SER A 531 -21.91 -6.51 -56.71
CA SER A 531 -22.92 -5.61 -57.29
C SER A 531 -23.69 -6.24 -58.44
N ASN A 532 -23.12 -7.25 -59.09
CA ASN A 532 -23.65 -7.85 -60.32
C ASN A 532 -23.77 -9.38 -60.24
N THR A 533 -23.35 -10.00 -59.13
CA THR A 533 -23.52 -11.43 -58.85
C THR A 533 -24.05 -11.64 -57.44
N ARG A 534 -24.63 -12.82 -57.20
CA ARG A 534 -25.01 -13.25 -55.85
C ARG A 534 -23.76 -13.75 -55.13
N CYS A 535 -23.43 -13.16 -53.98
CA CYS A 535 -22.27 -13.53 -53.19
C CYS A 535 -22.65 -14.50 -52.08
N GLN A 536 -21.81 -15.52 -51.90
CA GLN A 536 -21.78 -16.34 -50.69
C GLN A 536 -21.09 -15.53 -49.59
N VAL A 537 -21.81 -15.24 -48.49
CA VAL A 537 -21.25 -14.47 -47.37
C VAL A 537 -20.74 -15.42 -46.29
N VAL A 538 -19.51 -15.17 -45.82
CA VAL A 538 -18.93 -15.88 -44.67
C VAL A 538 -18.60 -14.84 -43.61
N ARG A 539 -19.20 -14.98 -42.42
CA ARG A 539 -18.90 -14.11 -41.26
C ARG A 539 -18.10 -14.89 -40.24
N CYS A 540 -16.95 -14.37 -39.85
CA CYS A 540 -16.03 -15.00 -38.91
C CYS A 540 -15.81 -14.11 -37.69
N HIS A 541 -16.18 -14.62 -36.51
CA HIS A 541 -15.83 -14.01 -35.24
C HIS A 541 -14.43 -14.44 -34.84
N LEU A 542 -13.54 -13.47 -34.67
CA LEU A 542 -12.15 -13.73 -34.28
C LEU A 542 -12.05 -13.86 -32.76
N GLY A 543 -11.17 -14.76 -32.32
CA GLY A 543 -10.78 -14.86 -30.92
C GLY A 543 -9.97 -13.66 -30.43
N TRP A 544 -9.46 -13.79 -29.22
CA TRP A 544 -8.67 -12.75 -28.55
C TRP A 544 -7.32 -12.61 -29.26
N LEU A 545 -6.96 -11.38 -29.63
CA LEU A 545 -5.73 -11.10 -30.37
C LEU A 545 -4.78 -10.28 -29.51
N ALA A 546 -3.80 -10.96 -28.90
CA ALA A 546 -2.74 -10.34 -28.12
C ALA A 546 -1.75 -9.58 -29.02
N LYS A 547 -0.89 -8.75 -28.41
CA LYS A 547 0.17 -8.04 -29.14
C LYS A 547 1.06 -9.01 -29.92
N GLY A 548 1.23 -8.76 -31.21
CA GLY A 548 2.05 -9.58 -32.11
C GLY A 548 1.42 -10.90 -32.54
N ALA A 549 0.24 -11.24 -32.01
CA ALA A 549 -0.51 -12.41 -32.45
C ALA A 549 -1.15 -12.16 -33.82
N GLU A 550 -1.31 -13.24 -34.59
CA GLU A 550 -2.04 -13.26 -35.85
C GLU A 550 -3.12 -14.34 -35.83
N VAL A 551 -4.22 -14.05 -36.53
CA VAL A 551 -5.29 -15.01 -36.80
C VAL A 551 -5.47 -15.10 -38.30
N SER A 552 -5.68 -16.32 -38.80
CA SER A 552 -5.84 -16.59 -40.22
C SER A 552 -7.12 -17.36 -40.52
N VAL A 553 -7.84 -16.95 -41.55
CA VAL A 553 -9.03 -17.64 -42.06
C VAL A 553 -8.74 -18.06 -43.49
N GLY A 554 -8.70 -19.36 -43.74
CA GLY A 554 -8.56 -19.95 -45.07
C GLY A 554 -9.91 -20.29 -45.68
N LEU A 555 -10.20 -19.75 -46.85
CA LEU A 555 -11.41 -20.03 -47.63
C LEU A 555 -11.01 -20.88 -48.83
N LEU A 556 -11.44 -22.14 -48.89
CA LEU A 556 -11.25 -23.00 -50.06
C LEU A 556 -12.44 -22.83 -51.00
N ARG A 557 -12.14 -22.59 -52.27
CA ARG A 557 -13.13 -22.32 -53.30
C ARG A 557 -12.83 -23.14 -54.54
N LEU A 558 -13.88 -23.70 -55.13
CA LEU A 558 -13.83 -24.51 -56.33
C LEU A 558 -14.31 -23.71 -57.54
N VAL A 559 -13.58 -23.77 -58.65
CA VAL A 559 -13.97 -23.15 -59.92
C VAL A 559 -14.86 -24.08 -60.73
N HIS A 560 -16.02 -23.58 -61.19
CA HIS A 560 -16.94 -24.37 -62.03
C HIS A 560 -16.71 -24.05 -63.52
N ASN A 561 -15.95 -24.91 -64.20
CA ASN A 561 -15.63 -24.77 -65.62
C ASN A 561 -16.88 -24.68 -66.53
N GLU A 562 -17.97 -25.35 -66.17
CA GLU A 562 -19.20 -25.41 -66.97
C GLU A 562 -19.82 -24.02 -67.22
N PHE A 563 -19.77 -23.13 -66.23
CA PHE A 563 -20.26 -21.76 -66.39
C PHE A 563 -19.41 -20.97 -67.38
N PHE A 564 -18.08 -21.00 -67.19
CA PHE A 564 -17.13 -20.26 -68.02
C PHE A 564 -17.01 -20.82 -69.45
N ARG A 565 -17.30 -22.11 -69.67
CA ARG A 565 -17.34 -22.70 -71.01
C ARG A 565 -18.57 -22.25 -71.82
N LYS A 566 -19.72 -22.04 -71.15
CA LYS A 566 -20.96 -21.57 -71.79
C LYS A 566 -20.94 -20.08 -72.10
N ALA A 567 -20.27 -19.30 -71.26
CA ALA A 567 -20.13 -17.86 -71.45
C ALA A 567 -19.14 -17.52 -72.58
N LYS A 568 -19.37 -16.38 -73.26
CA LYS A 568 -18.47 -15.82 -74.28
C LYS A 568 -17.72 -14.63 -73.71
N PHE A 569 -16.43 -14.77 -73.42
CA PHE A 569 -15.59 -13.66 -72.92
C PHE A 569 -14.13 -13.81 -73.37
N LYS A 570 -13.33 -12.75 -73.22
CA LYS A 570 -11.86 -12.81 -73.43
C LYS A 570 -11.13 -13.02 -72.10
N SER A 571 -11.36 -12.10 -71.15
CA SER A 571 -10.93 -12.21 -69.77
C SER A 571 -12.00 -11.62 -68.86
N VAL A 572 -12.20 -12.24 -67.70
CA VAL A 572 -13.14 -11.81 -66.66
C VAL A 572 -12.43 -11.86 -65.32
N THR A 573 -12.47 -10.76 -64.57
CA THR A 573 -11.91 -10.69 -63.22
C THR A 573 -13.01 -10.91 -62.18
N VAL A 574 -12.85 -11.90 -61.33
CA VAL A 574 -13.70 -12.10 -60.16
C VAL A 574 -13.09 -11.37 -58.96
N VAL A 575 -13.83 -10.43 -58.38
CA VAL A 575 -13.41 -9.60 -57.25
C VAL A 575 -14.10 -10.08 -55.99
N SER A 576 -13.34 -10.64 -55.06
CA SER A 576 -13.85 -11.03 -53.73
C SER A 576 -13.47 -9.94 -52.74
N THR A 577 -14.43 -9.42 -52.00
CA THR A 577 -14.22 -8.32 -51.04
C THR A 577 -14.31 -8.84 -49.61
N PHE A 578 -13.43 -8.33 -48.75
CA PHE A 578 -13.35 -8.69 -47.34
C PHE A 578 -13.39 -7.43 -46.49
N GLU A 579 -14.27 -7.39 -45.49
CA GLU A 579 -14.40 -6.29 -44.53
C GLU A 579 -14.04 -6.76 -43.13
N LEU A 580 -13.21 -5.99 -42.42
CA LEU A 580 -12.92 -6.15 -41.00
C LEU A 580 -13.74 -5.12 -40.22
N GLY A 581 -14.68 -5.60 -39.41
CA GLY A 581 -15.50 -4.81 -38.50
C GLY A 581 -15.25 -5.15 -37.03
N ALA A 582 -15.82 -4.34 -36.16
CA ALA A 582 -15.96 -4.64 -34.74
C ALA A 582 -17.43 -4.93 -34.44
N GLU A 583 -17.69 -5.71 -33.39
CA GLU A 583 -19.04 -6.02 -32.90
C GLU A 583 -19.80 -4.75 -32.49
N GLU A 584 -21.13 -4.77 -32.60
CA GLU A 584 -21.98 -3.64 -32.19
C GLU A 584 -21.79 -3.31 -30.71
N GLY A 585 -21.54 -2.04 -30.40
CA GLY A 585 -21.24 -1.58 -29.03
C GLY A 585 -19.80 -1.84 -28.58
N SER A 586 -18.91 -2.31 -29.46
CA SER A 586 -17.48 -2.40 -29.18
C SER A 586 -16.87 -1.04 -28.88
N VAL A 587 -15.87 -1.04 -28.00
CA VAL A 587 -15.06 0.15 -27.68
C VAL A 587 -13.98 0.42 -28.73
N LEU A 588 -13.91 -0.39 -29.78
CA LEU A 588 -12.91 -0.31 -30.83
C LEU A 588 -13.44 0.52 -32.00
N GLN A 589 -12.63 1.47 -32.46
CA GLN A 589 -12.85 2.22 -33.69
C GLN A 589 -11.74 1.87 -34.70
N LEU A 590 -12.10 1.25 -35.82
CA LEU A 590 -11.15 0.81 -36.84
C LEU A 590 -10.89 1.92 -37.87
N THR A 591 -9.66 1.99 -38.38
CA THR A 591 -9.28 2.91 -39.46
C THR A 591 -9.74 2.37 -40.82
N GLU A 592 -10.00 3.26 -41.78
CA GLU A 592 -10.40 2.88 -43.14
C GLU A 592 -9.36 1.99 -43.85
N ALA A 593 -8.07 2.21 -43.62
CA ALA A 593 -6.99 1.42 -44.23
C ALA A 593 -6.95 -0.04 -43.73
N SER A 594 -7.35 -0.28 -42.48
CA SER A 594 -7.46 -1.63 -41.91
C SER A 594 -8.79 -2.32 -42.18
N ARG A 595 -9.75 -1.60 -42.79
CA ARG A 595 -11.16 -2.02 -42.84
C ARG A 595 -11.47 -2.95 -43.99
N TRP A 596 -10.76 -2.89 -45.12
CA TRP A 596 -11.10 -3.69 -46.29
C TRP A 596 -9.89 -4.28 -47.01
N SER A 597 -10.09 -5.40 -47.69
CA SER A 597 -9.10 -6.07 -48.53
C SER A 597 -9.82 -6.74 -49.71
N GLU A 598 -9.14 -6.90 -50.84
CA GLU A 598 -9.71 -7.51 -52.05
C GLU A 598 -8.80 -8.61 -52.60
N SER A 599 -9.41 -9.68 -53.11
CA SER A 599 -8.73 -10.73 -53.86
C SER A 599 -9.27 -10.78 -55.30
N LEU A 600 -8.35 -10.79 -56.26
CA LEU A 600 -8.64 -10.81 -57.69
C LEU A 600 -8.27 -12.17 -58.29
N LEU A 601 -9.22 -12.76 -59.04
CA LEU A 601 -9.00 -13.94 -59.88
C LEU A 601 -9.34 -13.62 -61.33
N GLU A 602 -8.34 -13.64 -62.20
CA GLU A 602 -8.53 -13.45 -63.63
C GLU A 602 -8.79 -14.80 -64.31
N VAL A 603 -9.95 -14.93 -64.95
CA VAL A 603 -10.33 -16.10 -65.73
C VAL A 603 -10.26 -15.75 -67.21
N ILE A 604 -9.50 -16.53 -67.97
CA ILE A 604 -9.25 -16.30 -69.40
C ILE A 604 -9.79 -17.48 -70.20
N GLN A 605 -10.46 -17.19 -71.33
CA GLN A 605 -10.95 -18.23 -72.23
C GLN A 605 -10.02 -18.35 -73.44
N THR A 606 -9.31 -19.46 -73.55
CA THR A 606 -8.38 -19.70 -74.67
C THR A 606 -9.19 -20.03 -75.93
N ARG A 607 -8.99 -19.27 -77.01
CA ARG A 607 -9.52 -19.67 -78.33
C ARG A 607 -8.62 -20.75 -78.93
N PRO A 608 -9.17 -21.81 -79.54
CA PRO A 608 -8.36 -22.77 -80.26
C PRO A 608 -7.68 -22.04 -81.41
N ILE A 609 -6.35 -22.00 -81.39
CA ILE A 609 -5.57 -21.54 -82.55
C ILE A 609 -5.67 -22.66 -83.57
N LEU A 610 -6.68 -22.60 -84.44
CA LEU A 610 -6.79 -23.47 -85.61
C LEU A 610 -5.65 -23.07 -86.55
N ILE A 611 -4.53 -23.78 -86.48
CA ILE A 611 -3.48 -23.67 -87.50
C ILE A 611 -4.12 -24.10 -88.82
N SER A 612 -4.20 -23.17 -89.78
CA SER A 612 -4.81 -23.43 -91.08
C SER A 612 -4.19 -24.67 -91.72
N LEU A 613 -5.04 -25.60 -92.20
CA LEU A 613 -4.60 -26.83 -92.85
C LEU A 613 -3.63 -26.54 -94.02
N TRP A 614 -3.77 -25.37 -94.65
CA TRP A 614 -2.88 -24.87 -95.70
C TRP A 614 -1.45 -24.60 -95.24
N ILE A 615 -1.24 -24.19 -93.98
CA ILE A 615 0.10 -24.00 -93.40
C ILE A 615 0.75 -25.37 -93.19
N LEU A 616 -0.03 -26.38 -92.79
CA LEU A 616 0.46 -27.74 -92.57
C LEU A 616 0.78 -28.43 -93.91
N ILE A 617 -0.11 -28.31 -94.90
CA ILE A 617 0.12 -28.79 -96.27
C ILE A 617 1.31 -28.06 -96.91
N GLY A 618 1.39 -26.73 -96.75
CA GLY A 618 2.49 -25.91 -97.28
C GLY A 618 3.84 -26.25 -96.63
N SER A 619 3.86 -26.52 -95.33
CA SER A 619 5.05 -26.97 -94.60
C SER A 619 5.51 -28.36 -95.08
N VAL A 620 4.58 -29.30 -95.31
CA VAL A 620 4.90 -30.64 -95.81
C VAL A 620 5.40 -30.58 -97.26
N LEU A 621 4.75 -29.81 -98.14
CA LEU A 621 5.20 -29.61 -99.52
C LEU A 621 6.55 -28.89 -99.59
N GLY A 622 6.75 -27.85 -98.77
CA GLY A 622 8.03 -27.14 -98.67
C GLY A 622 9.15 -28.04 -98.14
N GLY A 623 8.85 -28.87 -97.13
CA GLY A 623 9.77 -29.86 -96.57
C GLY A 623 10.15 -30.93 -97.59
N LEU A 624 9.20 -31.46 -98.35
CA LEU A 624 9.46 -32.42 -99.44
C LEU A 624 10.26 -31.82 -100.59
N LEU A 625 9.98 -30.56 -100.96
CA LEU A 625 10.72 -29.86 -102.00
C LEU A 625 12.17 -29.61 -101.58
N LEU A 626 12.39 -29.19 -100.32
CA LEU A 626 13.71 -29.01 -99.74
C LEU A 626 14.47 -30.35 -99.68
N LEU A 627 13.79 -31.44 -99.29
CA LEU A 627 14.36 -32.78 -99.28
C LEU A 627 14.78 -33.23 -100.69
N ALA A 628 13.94 -33.01 -101.70
CA ALA A 628 14.26 -33.34 -103.09
C ALA A 628 15.46 -32.54 -103.62
N LEU A 629 15.54 -31.25 -103.28
CA LEU A 629 16.69 -30.38 -103.61
C LEU A 629 17.98 -30.88 -102.94
N LEU A 630 17.90 -31.27 -101.67
CA LEU A 630 19.03 -31.87 -100.95
C LEU A 630 19.47 -33.19 -101.57
N VAL A 631 18.53 -34.08 -101.92
CA VAL A 631 18.83 -35.34 -102.60
C VAL A 631 19.48 -35.09 -103.97
N PHE A 632 19.00 -34.11 -104.73
CA PHE A 632 19.59 -33.72 -106.01
C PHE A 632 21.02 -33.16 -105.84
N CYS A 633 21.24 -32.29 -104.86
CA CYS A 633 22.58 -31.80 -104.51
C CYS A 633 23.52 -32.94 -104.09
N LEU A 634 23.05 -33.85 -103.22
CA LEU A 634 23.84 -35.02 -102.78
C LEU A 634 24.15 -35.98 -103.93
N TRP A 635 23.23 -36.14 -104.89
CA TRP A 635 23.46 -36.91 -106.11
C TRP A 635 24.49 -36.25 -107.04
N LYS A 636 24.40 -34.93 -107.25
CA LYS A 636 25.38 -34.16 -108.05
C LYS A 636 26.76 -34.12 -107.40
N LEU A 637 26.84 -34.18 -106.07
CA LEU A 637 28.09 -34.29 -105.30
C LEU A 637 28.65 -35.72 -105.24
N GLY A 638 28.03 -36.69 -105.93
CA GLY A 638 28.59 -38.04 -106.10
C GLY A 638 28.38 -38.99 -104.92
N PHE A 639 27.54 -38.62 -103.94
CA PHE A 639 27.34 -39.39 -102.71
C PHE A 639 26.73 -40.79 -102.93
N PHE A 640 25.99 -41.00 -104.03
CA PHE A 640 25.31 -42.27 -104.33
C PHE A 640 26.05 -43.18 -105.35
N ALA A 641 27.28 -42.84 -105.75
CA ALA A 641 28.09 -43.70 -106.62
C ALA A 641 28.87 -44.73 -105.79
N ARG A 642 28.32 -45.93 -105.59
CA ARG A 642 29.06 -47.05 -104.99
C ARG A 642 30.04 -47.67 -106.01
N LYS A 643 31.33 -47.70 -105.61
CA LYS A 643 32.37 -48.56 -106.19
C LYS A 643 31.99 -50.04 -106.02
N LYS A 644 32.02 -50.82 -107.11
CA LYS A 644 32.05 -52.29 -107.09
C LYS A 644 33.36 -52.75 -106.45
N ILE A 645 33.28 -53.69 -105.50
CA ILE A 645 34.42 -54.41 -104.93
C ILE A 645 34.87 -55.47 -105.96
N PRO A 646 36.18 -55.69 -106.20
CA PRO A 646 36.67 -56.63 -107.20
C PRO A 646 36.46 -58.09 -106.78
N GLU A 647 36.18 -58.97 -107.75
CA GLU A 647 36.42 -60.40 -107.62
C GLU A 647 37.94 -60.65 -107.59
N GLU A 648 38.49 -61.03 -106.44
CA GLU A 648 39.64 -61.95 -106.29
C GLU A 648 39.98 -62.09 -104.80
N GLU A 649 39.24 -62.96 -104.11
CA GLU A 649 39.76 -63.74 -102.96
C GLU A 649 38.81 -64.93 -102.75
N LYS A 650 38.98 -65.94 -103.61
CA LYS A 650 38.65 -67.32 -103.30
C LYS A 650 39.94 -67.98 -102.78
N ARG A 651 39.79 -68.77 -101.71
CA ARG A 651 40.76 -69.73 -101.11
C ARG A 651 41.69 -69.16 -100.04
N GLU A 652 41.27 -69.34 -98.79
CA GLU A 652 42.00 -70.15 -97.80
C GLU A 652 41.10 -70.31 -96.57
N GLU A 653 40.29 -71.37 -96.55
CA GLU A 653 39.85 -72.05 -95.33
C GLU A 653 39.08 -73.33 -95.71
N LYS A 654 39.88 -74.28 -96.21
CA LYS A 654 39.65 -75.70 -95.98
C LYS A 654 41.02 -76.37 -95.97
N LEU A 655 41.67 -76.37 -94.81
CA LEU A 655 42.45 -77.50 -94.33
C LEU A 655 42.70 -77.38 -92.81
N GLU A 656 42.42 -78.48 -92.12
CA GLU A 656 42.80 -78.85 -90.75
C GLU A 656 41.86 -78.50 -89.56
N GLN A 657 41.21 -79.59 -89.10
CA GLN A 657 40.53 -79.90 -87.82
C GLN A 657 39.07 -79.48 -87.61
#